data_AF-A0A239RFW4-F1
#
_entry.id   AF-A0A239RFW4-F1
#
_cell.length_a   1.000
_cell.length_b   1.000
_cell.length_c   1.000
_cell.angle_alpha   90.00
_cell.angle_beta   90.00
_cell.angle_gamma   90.00
#
_symmetry.space_group_name_H-M   'P 1'
#
loop_
_entity.id
_entity.type
_entity.pdbx_description
1 polymer ?
#
loop_
_entity_poly.entity_id
_entity_poly.type
_entity_poly.pdbx_seq_one_letter_code
_entity_poly.pdbx_strand_id
1 'polypeptide(L)'
;MSASLLRIVQPENYIEEQCTYCKGVSGVRLSVVKDYLQSSNINSLHIVNEETLLDYRNYVENLSGLSENQSKYYKNSLEQIVFAYLAATCDKQIIKESEIIKERAVRNKTTGYLILNGIQGTEDITYSFREKYEKYLKNTISDSSIDKYLKSLDLLKLSSIKKLCEEESFYRDKFLFKDDKIFLLYHPEYKVAESFYYIQNKSELVFDFSLNTSELLKRQVFSVLKNVLETNTDRHDRRERFIVPLGLLYSFSVEYGIEDLEQLLYKDVQQYKEYLRKQGIKKIDVYSQIIENVRKYLFLNSEIINWSANVWYMARFNIKEEKLNPAREILKLSFDRVNNNTNRECAKKYIKYMLGPFADISIQTLRCRLYDIIDFLEFLDKRNKSLVVLDIKDIEDYENILEDRNILPETFNTQMYSVESFINYLVIKTIIPPINPREGIYYKKVFSRHINRRVFVEVQNQVLESLIQMPFEWRLIFLCASQPGLRISEACSLKGNSFYLDDDTAWLRMYQGKLKKEKMIPIPKALYYLMTEYIKRNNILANEYIFKNKKGGAYDAGTFTKSFKKKLKEIGITEYNYKSHDFRHCVATELYEANVPLEVIRDYLGHDETEMTKRYVDDMQSKADKENDQYFKNNKLMQETNHGKNKNKGFRML
;
A
#
# COMPACT_ATOMS: atom_id res chain seq x y z
N MET A 1 19.10 -11.91 58.91
CA MET A 1 19.54 -11.66 60.30
C MET A 1 18.70 -10.53 60.87
N SER A 2 18.19 -10.72 62.08
CA SER A 2 17.22 -9.88 62.77
C SER A 2 17.66 -8.42 62.88
N ALA A 3 16.89 -7.50 62.28
CA ALA A 3 16.97 -6.07 62.58
C ALA A 3 15.97 -5.73 63.69
N SER A 4 16.23 -6.28 64.88
CA SER A 4 15.69 -5.77 66.14
C SER A 4 16.79 -4.91 66.74
N LEU A 5 16.47 -3.66 67.10
CA LEU A 5 17.33 -2.60 67.67
C LEU A 5 17.88 -1.58 66.66
N LEU A 6 16.99 -0.65 66.28
CA LEU A 6 17.26 0.80 66.27
C LEU A 6 15.89 1.51 66.32
N ARG A 7 15.22 1.45 67.47
CA ARG A 7 14.20 2.45 67.82
C ARG A 7 14.95 3.75 68.10
N ILE A 8 15.20 4.52 67.05
CA ILE A 8 15.41 5.96 67.22
C ILE A 8 14.10 6.46 67.83
N VAL A 9 14.16 6.90 69.08
CA VAL A 9 13.09 7.65 69.73
C VAL A 9 12.91 8.92 68.91
N GLN A 10 12.02 8.89 67.93
CA GLN A 10 11.59 10.11 67.25
C GLN A 10 10.76 10.89 68.27
N PRO A 11 11.06 12.18 68.51
CA PRO A 11 10.40 12.95 69.55
C PRO A 11 8.88 13.01 69.29
N GLU A 12 8.08 13.13 70.36
CA GLU A 12 6.61 13.27 70.31
C GLU A 12 6.13 14.43 69.40
N ASN A 13 7.06 15.30 68.94
CA ASN A 13 6.82 16.44 68.04
C ASN A 13 7.30 16.28 66.59
N TYR A 14 7.73 15.09 66.14
CA TYR A 14 8.32 14.95 64.80
C TYR A 14 7.36 15.30 63.66
N ILE A 15 6.08 14.91 63.74
CA ILE A 15 5.07 15.33 62.77
C ILE A 15 4.73 16.82 62.90
N GLU A 16 4.74 17.37 64.11
CA GLU A 16 4.47 18.81 64.29
C GLU A 16 5.50 19.66 63.54
N GLU A 17 6.78 19.32 63.68
CA GLU A 17 7.87 19.97 62.96
C GLU A 17 7.68 19.83 61.44
N GLN A 18 7.40 18.62 60.95
CA GLN A 18 7.17 18.37 59.52
C GLN A 18 5.98 19.17 58.95
N CYS A 19 4.92 19.34 59.73
CA CYS A 19 3.77 20.13 59.33
C CYS A 19 4.10 21.63 59.18
N THR A 20 5.08 22.15 59.91
CA THR A 20 5.43 23.58 59.86
C THR A 20 5.99 24.05 58.51
N TYR A 21 6.49 23.12 57.69
CA TYR A 21 6.98 23.39 56.35
C TYR A 21 5.88 23.96 55.42
N CYS A 22 4.60 23.69 55.72
CA CYS A 22 3.48 24.20 54.94
C CYS A 22 2.73 25.32 55.67
N LYS A 23 3.09 26.58 55.35
CA LYS A 23 2.39 27.76 55.89
C LYS A 23 0.97 27.96 55.33
N GLY A 24 0.63 27.28 54.23
CA GLY A 24 -0.67 27.40 53.54
C GLY A 24 -1.82 26.60 54.16
N VAL A 25 -1.52 25.73 55.14
CA VAL A 25 -2.51 24.93 55.88
C VAL A 25 -2.38 25.28 57.36
N SER A 26 -3.35 25.99 57.91
CA SER A 26 -3.32 26.48 59.29
C SER A 26 -4.70 26.39 59.95
N GLY A 27 -4.74 26.62 61.26
CA GLY A 27 -5.97 26.59 62.06
C GLY A 27 -6.67 25.23 62.00
N VAL A 28 -8.00 25.26 61.81
CA VAL A 28 -8.85 24.07 61.80
C VAL A 28 -8.47 23.06 60.71
N ARG A 29 -7.89 23.51 59.60
CA ARG A 29 -7.42 22.58 58.54
C ARG A 29 -6.25 21.75 59.01
N LEU A 30 -5.32 22.38 59.74
CA LEU A 30 -4.16 21.71 60.26
C LEU A 30 -4.55 20.74 61.38
N SER A 31 -5.51 21.08 62.24
CA SER A 31 -6.02 20.16 63.25
C SER A 31 -6.64 18.91 62.62
N VAL A 32 -7.49 19.07 61.59
CA VAL A 32 -8.10 17.94 60.87
C VAL A 32 -7.03 17.01 60.26
N VAL A 33 -5.94 17.55 59.73
CA VAL A 33 -4.82 16.73 59.23
C VAL A 33 -4.12 15.99 60.36
N LYS A 34 -3.82 16.68 61.48
CA LYS A 34 -3.18 16.06 62.65
C LYS A 34 -4.03 14.93 63.22
N ASP A 35 -5.33 15.13 63.35
CA ASP A 35 -6.29 14.13 63.85
C ASP A 35 -6.28 12.86 62.96
N TYR A 36 -6.23 13.05 61.64
CA TYR A 36 -6.12 11.94 60.70
C TYR A 36 -4.79 11.19 60.83
N LEU A 37 -3.66 11.91 60.86
CA LEU A 37 -2.34 11.30 60.96
C LEU A 37 -2.20 10.50 62.26
N GLN A 38 -2.71 11.04 63.38
CA GLN A 38 -2.72 10.37 64.67
C GLN A 38 -3.64 9.13 64.67
N SER A 39 -4.86 9.24 64.18
CA SER A 39 -5.81 8.11 64.11
C SER A 39 -5.36 7.00 63.15
N SER A 40 -4.58 7.34 62.13
CA SER A 40 -4.00 6.39 61.18
C SER A 40 -2.62 5.86 61.61
N ASN A 41 -2.14 6.22 62.80
CA ASN A 41 -0.83 5.84 63.35
C ASN A 41 0.35 6.17 62.42
N ILE A 42 0.24 7.26 61.67
CA ILE A 42 1.30 7.79 60.81
C ILE A 42 2.15 8.70 61.68
N ASN A 43 3.44 8.40 61.80
CA ASN A 43 4.40 9.12 62.66
C ASN A 43 5.48 9.91 61.88
N SER A 44 5.45 9.85 60.55
CA SER A 44 6.29 10.68 59.67
C SER A 44 5.61 10.93 58.33
N LEU A 45 5.81 12.12 57.76
CA LEU A 45 5.38 12.42 56.40
C LEU A 45 6.17 11.66 55.32
N HIS A 46 7.31 11.03 55.65
CA HIS A 46 8.07 10.21 54.71
C HIS A 46 7.41 8.87 54.35
N ILE A 47 6.54 8.35 55.23
CA ILE A 47 5.84 7.08 55.00
C ILE A 47 4.49 7.28 54.29
N VAL A 48 4.09 8.54 54.06
CA VAL A 48 2.86 8.86 53.33
C VAL A 48 3.03 8.49 51.87
N ASN A 49 2.08 7.72 51.34
CA ASN A 49 2.04 7.32 49.93
C ASN A 49 0.72 7.77 49.27
N GLU A 50 0.49 7.36 48.03
CA GLU A 50 -0.73 7.71 47.29
C GLU A 50 -2.01 7.24 47.99
N GLU A 51 -2.01 6.03 48.54
CA GLU A 51 -3.14 5.43 49.25
C GLU A 51 -3.50 6.27 50.48
N THR A 52 -2.51 6.65 51.28
CA THR A 52 -2.69 7.55 52.43
C THR A 52 -3.31 8.89 52.03
N LEU A 53 -2.89 9.48 50.91
CA LEU A 53 -3.46 10.74 50.44
C LEU A 53 -4.92 10.61 49.99
N LEU A 54 -5.30 9.46 49.43
CA LEU A 54 -6.67 9.16 49.04
C LEU A 54 -7.54 8.84 50.26
N ASP A 55 -7.02 8.08 51.21
CA ASP A 55 -7.69 7.75 52.47
C ASP A 55 -7.99 9.01 53.28
N TYR A 56 -7.06 9.97 53.33
CA TYR A 56 -7.31 11.27 53.94
C TYR A 56 -8.47 12.03 53.26
N ARG A 57 -8.58 11.97 51.93
CA ARG A 57 -9.69 12.61 51.22
C ARG A 57 -11.02 11.97 51.61
N ASN A 58 -11.07 10.64 51.67
CA ASN A 58 -12.24 9.89 52.10
C ASN A 58 -12.58 10.19 53.57
N TYR A 59 -11.58 10.31 54.44
CA TYR A 59 -11.77 10.74 55.82
C TYR A 59 -12.44 12.12 55.89
N VAL A 60 -11.96 13.10 55.13
CA VAL A 60 -12.55 14.45 55.08
C VAL A 60 -13.96 14.47 54.49
N GLU A 61 -14.27 13.59 53.53
CA GLU A 61 -15.63 13.43 52.99
C GLU A 61 -16.63 12.95 54.04
N ASN A 62 -16.19 12.09 54.95
CA ASN A 62 -17.03 11.48 55.97
C ASN A 62 -17.06 12.27 57.30
N LEU A 63 -16.34 13.38 57.41
CA LEU A 63 -16.37 14.24 58.60
C LEU A 63 -17.71 14.97 58.74
N SER A 64 -18.40 14.73 59.84
CA SER A 64 -19.63 15.45 60.20
C SER A 64 -19.33 16.91 60.55
N GLY A 65 -20.17 17.85 60.07
CA GLY A 65 -20.10 19.27 60.44
C GLY A 65 -19.33 20.18 59.49
N LEU A 66 -18.81 19.66 58.37
CA LEU A 66 -18.23 20.47 57.29
C LEU A 66 -19.30 20.80 56.23
N SER A 67 -19.34 22.06 55.79
CA SER A 67 -20.06 22.40 54.56
C SER A 67 -19.38 21.78 53.34
N GLU A 68 -20.12 21.64 52.24
CA GLU A 68 -19.60 21.08 50.97
C GLU A 68 -18.35 21.82 50.47
N ASN A 69 -18.34 23.16 50.59
CA ASN A 69 -17.19 24.00 50.25
C ASN A 69 -16.00 23.78 51.18
N GLN A 70 -16.23 23.63 52.49
CA GLN A 70 -15.17 23.31 53.45
C GLN A 70 -14.58 21.92 53.19
N SER A 71 -15.42 20.90 53.00
CA SER A 71 -14.97 19.55 52.66
C SER A 71 -14.11 19.56 51.40
N LYS A 72 -14.55 20.21 50.32
CA LYS A 72 -13.78 20.35 49.07
C LYS A 72 -12.41 21.02 49.29
N TYR A 73 -12.35 22.05 50.11
CA TYR A 73 -11.09 22.74 50.42
C TYR A 73 -10.18 21.91 51.33
N TYR A 74 -10.75 21.17 52.28
CA TYR A 74 -10.00 20.43 53.30
C TYR A 74 -9.38 19.14 52.75
N LYS A 75 -9.99 18.51 51.75
CA LYS A 75 -9.51 17.29 51.05
C LYS A 75 -8.07 17.41 50.53
N ASN A 76 -7.63 18.62 50.18
CA ASN A 76 -6.28 18.86 49.66
C ASN A 76 -5.24 19.18 50.73
N SER A 77 -5.63 19.24 52.01
CA SER A 77 -4.77 19.79 53.06
C SER A 77 -3.57 18.90 53.38
N LEU A 78 -3.78 17.58 53.55
CA LEU A 78 -2.65 16.65 53.76
C LEU A 78 -1.69 16.67 52.57
N GLU A 79 -2.21 16.64 51.34
CA GLU A 79 -1.42 16.72 50.12
C GLU A 79 -0.54 17.99 50.08
N GLN A 80 -1.10 19.15 50.43
CA GLN A 80 -0.34 20.41 50.50
C GLN A 80 0.78 20.36 51.54
N ILE A 81 0.55 19.73 52.70
CA ILE A 81 1.56 19.61 53.74
C ILE A 81 2.68 18.67 53.29
N VAL A 82 2.32 17.48 52.81
CA VAL A 82 3.27 16.45 52.35
C VAL A 82 4.13 16.98 51.22
N PHE A 83 3.53 17.61 50.21
CA PHE A 83 4.29 18.15 49.08
C PHE A 83 5.22 19.30 49.48
N ALA A 84 4.81 20.17 50.43
CA ALA A 84 5.67 21.23 50.93
C ALA A 84 6.87 20.67 51.72
N TYR A 85 6.63 19.66 52.57
CA TYR A 85 7.68 18.98 53.33
C TYR A 85 8.67 18.26 52.41
N LEU A 86 8.16 17.45 51.46
CA LEU A 86 8.99 16.71 50.52
C LEU A 86 9.80 17.65 49.63
N ALA A 87 9.22 18.74 49.13
CA ALA A 87 9.94 19.74 48.35
C ALA A 87 11.03 20.47 49.15
N ALA A 88 10.88 20.59 50.48
CA ALA A 88 11.91 21.20 51.32
C ALA A 88 13.06 20.25 51.66
N THR A 89 12.85 18.93 51.55
CA THR A 89 13.76 17.89 52.02
C THR A 89 14.38 17.05 50.89
N CYS A 90 13.87 17.13 49.66
CA CYS A 90 14.42 16.41 48.51
C CYS A 90 15.59 17.16 47.82
N ASP A 91 16.24 16.47 46.87
CA ASP A 91 17.14 17.14 45.92
C ASP A 91 16.37 18.21 45.13
N LYS A 92 17.00 19.37 44.92
CA LYS A 92 16.40 20.52 44.23
C LYS A 92 16.37 20.36 42.71
N GLN A 93 16.94 19.31 42.12
CA GLN A 93 16.93 19.11 40.67
C GLN A 93 15.51 19.14 40.08
N ILE A 94 14.62 18.24 40.50
CA ILE A 94 13.25 18.17 39.98
C ILE A 94 12.46 19.47 40.22
N ILE A 95 12.74 20.17 41.33
CA ILE A 95 12.12 21.46 41.65
C ILE A 95 12.55 22.51 40.63
N LYS A 96 13.85 22.61 40.33
CA LYS A 96 14.37 23.53 39.30
C LYS A 96 13.80 23.20 37.92
N GLU A 97 13.76 21.93 37.54
CA GLU A 97 13.22 21.49 36.26
C GLU A 97 11.71 21.79 36.14
N SER A 98 10.97 21.75 37.25
CA SER A 98 9.54 22.04 37.29
C SER A 98 9.14 23.50 37.05
N GLU A 99 10.08 24.45 37.13
CA GLU A 99 9.82 25.88 36.96
C GLU A 99 9.28 26.24 35.56
N ILE A 100 9.46 25.37 34.56
CA ILE A 100 8.85 25.51 33.23
C ILE A 100 7.31 25.53 33.28
N ILE A 101 6.70 24.95 34.31
CA ILE A 101 5.24 24.94 34.51
C ILE A 101 4.82 26.28 35.11
N LYS A 102 4.23 27.17 34.30
CA LYS A 102 3.86 28.53 34.73
C LYS A 102 2.78 28.57 35.82
N GLU A 103 1.76 27.71 35.74
CA GLU A 103 0.66 27.72 36.70
C GLU A 103 1.08 27.05 38.03
N ARG A 104 1.14 27.83 39.11
CA ARG A 104 1.63 27.39 40.42
C ARG A 104 0.90 26.16 40.96
N ALA A 105 -0.43 26.10 40.84
CA ALA A 105 -1.21 24.96 41.32
C ALA A 105 -0.84 23.65 40.59
N VAL A 106 -0.69 23.74 39.26
CA VAL A 106 -0.30 22.60 38.42
C VAL A 106 1.13 22.16 38.71
N ARG A 107 2.05 23.13 38.82
CA ARG A 107 3.45 22.88 39.18
C ARG A 107 3.57 22.16 40.51
N ASN A 108 2.95 22.70 41.56
CA ASN A 108 3.06 22.14 42.91
C ASN A 108 2.53 20.71 42.98
N LYS A 109 1.38 20.42 42.35
CA LYS A 109 0.81 19.07 42.35
C LYS A 109 1.65 18.10 41.52
N THR A 110 2.09 18.50 40.33
CA THR A 110 2.91 17.64 39.43
C THR A 110 4.25 17.33 40.08
N THR A 111 4.94 18.34 40.58
CA THR A 111 6.26 18.21 41.23
C THR A 111 6.16 17.43 42.54
N GLY A 112 5.15 17.73 43.36
CA GLY A 112 4.91 16.99 44.60
C GLY A 112 4.65 15.50 44.35
N TYR A 113 3.86 15.17 43.32
CA TYR A 113 3.60 13.78 42.94
C TYR A 113 4.84 13.06 42.39
N LEU A 114 5.70 13.77 41.64
CA LEU A 114 6.99 13.25 41.18
C LEU A 114 7.89 12.89 42.38
N ILE A 115 8.06 13.82 43.33
CA ILE A 115 8.89 13.61 44.52
C ILE A 115 8.33 12.50 45.41
N LEU A 116 7.01 12.45 45.61
CA LEU A 116 6.33 11.40 46.39
C LEU A 116 6.67 10.00 45.88
N ASN A 117 6.81 9.84 44.57
CA ASN A 117 7.11 8.58 43.92
C ASN A 117 8.61 8.37 43.61
N GLY A 118 9.48 9.18 44.22
CA GLY A 118 10.93 9.01 44.12
C GLY A 118 11.55 9.40 42.79
N ILE A 119 10.85 10.17 41.94
CA ILE A 119 11.41 10.69 40.69
C ILE A 119 12.37 11.84 41.02
N GLN A 120 13.66 11.65 40.72
CA GLN A 120 14.72 12.61 41.03
C GLN A 120 14.96 13.62 39.90
N GLY A 121 14.78 13.20 38.65
CA GLY A 121 14.91 14.05 37.47
C GLY A 121 13.78 13.82 36.46
N THR A 122 13.54 14.81 35.59
CA THR A 122 12.55 14.71 34.51
C THR A 122 12.88 13.64 33.46
N GLU A 123 14.14 13.20 33.40
CA GLU A 123 14.59 12.08 32.57
C GLU A 123 14.03 10.72 33.01
N ASP A 124 13.70 10.54 34.29
CA ASP A 124 13.12 9.30 34.83
C ASP A 124 11.61 9.17 34.55
N ILE A 125 10.98 10.23 34.03
CA ILE A 125 9.55 10.19 33.70
C ILE A 125 9.33 9.18 32.56
N THR A 126 8.58 8.12 32.85
CA THR A 126 8.19 7.07 31.91
C THR A 126 6.71 7.14 31.58
N TYR A 127 6.27 6.41 30.54
CA TYR A 127 4.85 6.35 30.22
C TYR A 127 4.03 5.62 31.30
N SER A 128 4.58 4.57 31.91
CA SER A 128 3.93 3.87 33.02
C SER A 128 3.74 4.78 34.24
N PHE A 129 4.71 5.67 34.52
CA PHE A 129 4.54 6.74 35.51
C PHE A 129 3.41 7.71 35.13
N ARG A 130 3.34 8.13 33.86
CA ARG A 130 2.27 8.99 33.35
C ARG A 130 0.88 8.37 33.55
N GLU A 131 0.72 7.07 33.33
CA GLU A 131 -0.54 6.35 33.57
C GLU A 131 -0.93 6.34 35.06
N LYS A 132 0.04 6.11 35.96
CA LYS A 132 -0.19 6.21 37.42
C LYS A 132 -0.64 7.62 37.80
N TYR A 133 0.03 8.64 37.27
CA TYR A 133 -0.34 10.03 37.53
C TYR A 133 -1.74 10.35 37.04
N GLU A 134 -2.13 9.89 35.84
CA GLU A 134 -3.50 10.04 35.34
C GLU A 134 -4.54 9.42 36.28
N LYS A 135 -4.28 8.20 36.78
CA LYS A 135 -5.16 7.53 37.75
C LYS A 135 -5.28 8.31 39.06
N TYR A 136 -4.16 8.83 39.56
CA TYR A 136 -4.15 9.70 40.74
C TYR A 136 -4.95 10.99 40.52
N LEU A 137 -4.81 11.62 39.35
CA LEU A 137 -5.54 12.86 39.01
C LEU A 137 -7.06 12.64 38.96
N LYS A 138 -7.53 11.52 38.40
CA LYS A 138 -8.97 11.15 38.36
C LYS A 138 -9.61 11.12 39.75
N ASN A 139 -8.85 10.78 40.78
CA ASN A 139 -9.35 10.73 42.16
C ASN A 139 -9.15 12.04 42.94
N THR A 140 -8.40 13.01 42.40
CA THR A 140 -7.93 14.16 43.19
C THR A 140 -8.37 15.51 42.63
N ILE A 141 -8.73 15.59 41.35
CA ILE A 141 -9.13 16.84 40.68
C ILE A 141 -10.34 16.60 39.77
N SER A 142 -10.89 17.68 39.18
CA SER A 142 -11.96 17.56 38.20
C SER A 142 -11.47 16.98 36.88
N ASP A 143 -12.30 16.18 36.21
CA ASP A 143 -12.00 15.58 34.90
C ASP A 143 -11.58 16.62 33.85
N SER A 144 -12.25 17.79 33.86
CA SER A 144 -11.94 18.92 32.98
C SER A 144 -10.52 19.47 33.13
N SER A 145 -9.86 19.20 34.26
CA SER A 145 -8.52 19.69 34.55
C SER A 145 -7.43 18.66 34.25
N ILE A 146 -7.74 17.36 34.15
CA ILE A 146 -6.74 16.28 34.08
C ILE A 146 -5.77 16.48 32.91
N ASP A 147 -6.29 16.79 31.72
CA ASP A 147 -5.46 17.01 30.52
C ASP A 147 -4.41 18.11 30.73
N LYS A 148 -4.74 19.17 31.49
CA LYS A 148 -3.81 20.26 31.81
C LYS A 148 -2.62 19.78 32.65
N TYR A 149 -2.87 18.93 33.64
CA TYR A 149 -1.81 18.37 34.49
C TYR A 149 -0.97 17.35 33.72
N LEU A 150 -1.59 16.47 32.92
CA LEU A 150 -0.87 15.53 32.07
C LEU A 150 0.01 16.23 31.03
N LYS A 151 -0.48 17.29 30.38
CA LYS A 151 0.33 18.12 29.47
C LYS A 151 1.53 18.74 30.17
N SER A 152 1.39 19.10 31.43
CA SER A 152 2.50 19.67 32.21
C SER A 152 3.56 18.61 32.53
N LEU A 153 3.16 17.37 32.85
CA LEU A 153 4.07 16.24 32.98
C LEU A 153 4.77 15.92 31.64
N ASP A 154 4.01 15.90 30.54
CA ASP A 154 4.55 15.66 29.20
C ASP A 154 5.55 16.76 28.78
N LEU A 155 5.30 18.01 29.15
CA LEU A 155 6.19 19.14 28.90
C LEU A 155 7.53 18.97 29.63
N LEU A 156 7.51 18.51 30.89
CA LEU A 156 8.73 18.22 31.66
C LEU A 156 9.58 17.16 30.96
N LYS A 157 8.97 16.05 30.55
CA LYS A 157 9.68 14.99 29.83
C LYS A 157 10.25 15.51 28.50
N LEU A 158 9.48 16.31 27.74
CA LEU A 158 9.97 16.92 26.50
C LEU A 158 11.17 17.86 26.72
N SER A 159 11.17 18.66 27.79
CA SER A 159 12.32 19.50 28.11
C SER A 159 13.56 18.68 28.45
N SER A 160 13.41 17.54 29.13
CA SER A 160 14.52 16.61 29.40
C SER A 160 15.08 16.02 28.10
N ILE A 161 14.21 15.60 27.18
CA ILE A 161 14.61 15.04 25.88
C ILE A 161 15.37 16.09 25.08
N LYS A 162 14.90 17.35 25.09
CA LYS A 162 15.58 18.46 24.42
C LYS A 162 17.01 18.63 24.93
N LYS A 163 17.17 18.71 26.25
CA LYS A 163 18.47 18.85 26.91
C LYS A 163 19.40 17.67 26.59
N LEU A 164 18.90 16.44 26.69
CA LEU A 164 19.68 15.23 26.38
C LEU A 164 20.12 15.17 24.91
N CYS A 165 19.28 15.62 23.97
CA CYS A 165 19.67 15.73 22.56
C CYS A 165 20.78 16.78 22.33
N GLU A 166 20.84 17.84 23.15
CA GLU A 166 21.88 18.87 23.08
C GLU A 166 23.20 18.39 23.72
N GLU A 167 23.13 17.52 24.73
CA GLU A 167 24.28 17.00 25.49
C GLU A 167 24.89 15.71 24.88
N GLU A 168 24.09 14.83 24.29
CA GLU A 168 24.52 13.53 23.76
C GLU A 168 24.32 13.40 22.24
N SER A 169 25.42 13.35 21.47
CA SER A 169 25.40 13.33 19.99
C SER A 169 24.67 12.14 19.35
N PHE A 170 24.39 11.07 20.11
CA PHE A 170 23.73 9.84 19.64
C PHE A 170 22.49 9.47 20.47
N TYR A 171 21.92 10.40 21.23
CA TYR A 171 20.75 10.11 22.07
C TYR A 171 19.58 9.50 21.28
N ARG A 172 19.40 9.93 20.03
CA ARG A 172 18.36 9.40 19.12
C ARG A 172 18.47 7.88 18.87
N ASP A 173 19.68 7.31 18.92
CA ASP A 173 19.91 5.90 18.64
C ASP A 173 19.39 4.99 19.78
N LYS A 174 18.97 5.60 20.90
CA LYS A 174 18.26 4.92 22.00
C LYS A 174 16.83 4.52 21.64
N PHE A 175 16.32 4.85 20.44
CA PHE A 175 15.03 4.33 19.94
C PHE A 175 15.19 2.87 19.49
N LEU A 176 15.24 1.99 20.49
CA LEU A 176 15.40 0.55 20.34
C LEU A 176 14.10 -0.17 20.69
N PHE A 177 13.93 -1.34 20.09
CA PHE A 177 12.82 -2.22 20.43
C PHE A 177 12.89 -2.62 21.90
N LYS A 178 11.77 -2.53 22.60
CA LYS A 178 11.59 -2.98 23.97
C LYS A 178 10.24 -3.69 24.05
N ASP A 179 10.20 -4.78 24.81
CA ASP A 179 8.97 -5.53 25.08
C ASP A 179 8.12 -4.83 26.16
N ASP A 180 7.79 -3.56 25.91
CA ASP A 180 7.11 -2.65 26.82
C ASP A 180 6.29 -1.62 26.00
N LYS A 181 5.49 -0.82 26.68
CA LYS A 181 4.76 0.29 26.06
C LYS A 181 5.72 1.36 25.53
N ILE A 182 5.61 1.65 24.24
CA ILE A 182 6.29 2.77 23.61
C ILE A 182 5.30 3.92 23.43
N PHE A 183 5.62 5.07 24.03
CA PHE A 183 4.86 6.31 23.86
C PHE A 183 5.62 7.29 22.97
N LEU A 184 5.08 7.58 21.79
CA LEU A 184 5.79 8.36 20.76
C LEU A 184 6.10 9.80 21.16
N LEU A 185 5.35 10.38 22.10
CA LEU A 185 5.67 11.71 22.65
C LEU A 185 6.96 11.71 23.48
N TYR A 186 7.42 10.54 23.94
CA TYR A 186 8.67 10.38 24.69
C TYR A 186 9.78 9.80 23.79
N HIS A 187 9.65 9.93 22.47
CA HIS A 187 10.69 9.53 21.52
C HIS A 187 12.01 10.24 21.82
N PRO A 188 13.17 9.56 21.74
CA PRO A 188 14.48 10.13 22.08
C PRO A 188 15.00 11.15 21.05
N GLU A 189 14.17 11.58 20.10
CA GLU A 189 14.49 12.68 19.20
C GLU A 189 13.49 13.80 19.45
N TYR A 190 13.99 14.93 19.94
CA TYR A 190 13.15 16.06 20.36
C TYR A 190 12.17 16.51 19.27
N LYS A 191 12.61 16.65 18.01
CA LYS A 191 11.75 17.11 16.90
C LYS A 191 10.60 16.15 16.61
N VAL A 192 10.86 14.85 16.72
CA VAL A 192 9.83 13.80 16.54
C VAL A 192 8.86 13.85 17.71
N ALA A 193 9.36 13.84 18.95
CA ALA A 193 8.57 13.92 20.16
C ALA A 193 7.67 15.18 20.20
N GLU A 194 8.24 16.37 20.01
CA GLU A 194 7.54 17.65 19.99
C GLU A 194 6.40 17.68 18.97
N SER A 195 6.58 17.02 17.81
CA SER A 195 5.55 16.96 16.77
C SER A 195 4.23 16.34 17.25
N PHE A 196 4.27 15.52 18.30
CA PHE A 196 3.11 14.84 18.87
C PHE A 196 2.50 15.57 20.06
N TYR A 197 3.15 16.63 20.56
CA TYR A 197 2.73 17.32 21.79
C TYR A 197 1.34 17.94 21.70
N TYR A 198 0.93 18.44 20.53
CA TYR A 198 -0.38 19.08 20.34
C TYR A 198 -1.51 18.13 19.91
N ILE A 199 -1.22 16.83 19.75
CA ILE A 199 -2.27 15.84 19.45
C ILE A 199 -3.22 15.73 20.65
N GLN A 200 -4.52 15.83 20.38
CA GLN A 200 -5.56 15.77 21.40
C GLN A 200 -5.67 14.37 22.02
N ASN A 201 -5.80 13.33 21.20
CA ASN A 201 -5.92 11.97 21.69
C ASN A 201 -4.53 11.31 21.85
N LYS A 202 -4.00 11.29 23.07
CA LYS A 202 -2.68 10.70 23.36
C LYS A 202 -2.65 9.17 23.28
N SER A 203 -3.79 8.50 23.41
CA SER A 203 -3.85 7.03 23.31
C SER A 203 -3.39 6.52 21.94
N GLU A 204 -3.56 7.31 20.87
CA GLU A 204 -3.10 6.99 19.51
C GLU A 204 -1.58 6.91 19.36
N LEU A 205 -0.83 7.40 20.33
CA LEU A 205 0.62 7.48 20.31
C LEU A 205 1.28 6.34 21.09
N VAL A 206 0.49 5.39 21.57
CA VAL A 206 0.94 4.31 22.44
C VAL A 206 0.93 3.02 21.65
N PHE A 207 2.09 2.36 21.58
CA PHE A 207 2.25 1.03 21.04
C PHE A 207 2.59 0.09 22.20
N ASP A 208 1.67 -0.78 22.57
CA ASP A 208 1.86 -1.70 23.68
C ASP A 208 2.50 -3.01 23.20
N PHE A 209 3.84 -3.04 23.17
CA PHE A 209 4.57 -4.26 22.81
C PHE A 209 4.60 -5.27 23.95
N SER A 210 4.18 -4.93 25.17
CA SER A 210 4.14 -5.89 26.30
C SER A 210 3.05 -6.96 26.17
N LEU A 211 2.11 -6.79 25.23
CA LEU A 211 1.05 -7.75 24.95
C LEU A 211 1.63 -9.12 24.58
N ASN A 212 1.02 -10.20 25.09
CA ASN A 212 1.45 -11.56 24.82
C ASN A 212 1.09 -11.98 23.38
N THR A 213 2.00 -11.77 22.43
CA THR A 213 1.83 -12.07 21.02
C THR A 213 3.18 -12.43 20.37
N SER A 214 3.17 -12.78 19.09
CA SER A 214 4.35 -13.13 18.30
C SER A 214 5.42 -12.03 18.36
N GLU A 215 6.65 -12.43 18.74
CA GLU A 215 7.83 -11.56 18.69
C GLU A 215 8.11 -11.04 17.28
N LEU A 216 7.81 -11.85 16.25
CA LEU A 216 7.94 -11.44 14.86
C LEU A 216 7.00 -10.28 14.53
N LEU A 217 5.73 -10.36 14.91
CA LEU A 217 4.75 -9.29 14.73
C LEU A 217 5.24 -7.99 15.38
N LYS A 218 5.66 -8.07 16.66
CA LYS A 218 6.16 -6.91 17.42
C LYS A 218 7.32 -6.23 16.70
N ARG A 219 8.29 -7.01 16.22
CA ARG A 219 9.46 -6.53 15.48
C ARG A 219 9.09 -5.94 14.12
N GLN A 220 8.18 -6.57 13.37
CA GLN A 220 7.69 -6.05 12.10
C GLN A 220 7.02 -4.69 12.29
N VAL A 221 6.10 -4.56 13.27
CA VAL A 221 5.43 -3.28 13.58
C VAL A 221 6.42 -2.23 14.03
N PHE A 222 7.35 -2.57 14.93
CA PHE A 222 8.38 -1.63 15.40
C PHE A 222 9.28 -1.14 14.26
N SER A 223 9.73 -2.03 13.37
CA SER A 223 10.58 -1.66 12.24
C SER A 223 9.89 -0.68 11.28
N VAL A 224 8.60 -0.92 10.98
CA VAL A 224 7.79 -0.01 10.16
C VAL A 224 7.60 1.32 10.88
N LEU A 225 7.28 1.29 12.18
CA LEU A 225 7.09 2.48 12.98
C LEU A 225 8.35 3.35 12.97
N LYS A 226 9.53 2.75 13.21
CA LYS A 226 10.82 3.44 13.14
C LYS A 226 11.03 4.10 11.78
N ASN A 227 10.85 3.35 10.69
CA ASN A 227 11.00 3.92 9.34
C ASN A 227 10.03 5.08 9.08
N VAL A 228 8.76 4.95 9.47
CA VAL A 228 7.75 6.01 9.29
C VAL A 228 8.14 7.29 10.04
N LEU A 229 8.70 7.18 11.23
CA LEU A 229 9.16 8.34 12.01
C LEU A 229 10.33 9.05 11.33
N GLU A 230 11.24 8.29 10.69
CA GLU A 230 12.42 8.80 10.00
C GLU A 230 12.11 9.39 8.61
N THR A 231 11.24 8.76 7.81
CA THR A 231 11.04 9.12 6.39
C THR A 231 9.92 10.11 6.12
N ASN A 232 8.91 10.20 7.01
CA ASN A 232 7.73 11.03 6.77
C ASN A 232 7.81 12.34 7.56
N THR A 233 8.09 13.44 6.86
CA THR A 233 8.25 14.77 7.47
C THR A 233 6.92 15.51 7.68
N ASP A 234 5.89 15.21 6.88
CA ASP A 234 4.56 15.79 7.05
C ASP A 234 3.86 15.20 8.28
N ARG A 235 3.59 16.05 9.27
CA ARG A 235 3.04 15.63 10.57
C ARG A 235 1.64 15.04 10.45
N HIS A 236 0.80 15.63 9.59
CA HIS A 236 -0.59 15.23 9.44
C HIS A 236 -0.69 13.89 8.71
N ASP A 237 0.00 13.77 7.58
CA ASP A 237 0.07 12.56 6.75
C ASP A 237 0.70 11.40 7.53
N ARG A 238 1.81 11.65 8.24
CA ARG A 238 2.46 10.65 9.09
C ARG A 238 1.51 10.09 10.14
N ARG A 239 0.74 10.95 10.81
CA ARG A 239 -0.25 10.50 11.80
C ARG A 239 -1.39 9.74 11.13
N GLU A 240 -2.05 10.36 10.16
CA GLU A 240 -3.33 9.87 9.62
C GLU A 240 -3.19 8.63 8.74
N ARG A 241 -2.10 8.52 7.96
CA ARG A 241 -1.91 7.42 7.02
C ARG A 241 -1.01 6.30 7.53
N PHE A 242 -0.20 6.56 8.55
CA PHE A 242 0.78 5.60 9.03
C PHE A 242 0.63 5.27 10.52
N ILE A 243 0.84 6.23 11.43
CA ILE A 243 0.91 5.92 12.87
C ILE A 243 -0.41 5.35 13.39
N VAL A 244 -1.53 6.05 13.20
CA VAL A 244 -2.83 5.58 13.71
C VAL A 244 -3.26 4.28 13.03
N PRO A 245 -3.21 4.16 11.69
CA PRO A 245 -3.50 2.90 11.03
C PRO A 245 -2.57 1.74 11.44
N LEU A 246 -1.29 1.98 11.72
CA LEU A 246 -0.35 0.95 12.14
C LEU A 246 -0.67 0.45 13.54
N GLY A 247 -1.00 1.36 14.47
CA GLY A 247 -1.46 0.99 15.81
C GLY A 247 -2.72 0.14 15.76
N LEU A 248 -3.71 0.53 14.94
CA LEU A 248 -4.93 -0.24 14.74
C LEU A 248 -4.68 -1.61 14.08
N LEU A 249 -3.77 -1.69 13.10
CA LEU A 249 -3.37 -2.96 12.50
C LEU A 249 -2.69 -3.86 13.52
N TYR A 250 -1.85 -3.31 14.39
CA TYR A 250 -1.21 -4.07 15.46
C TYR A 250 -2.25 -4.60 16.46
N SER A 251 -3.16 -3.75 16.96
CA SER A 251 -4.25 -4.17 17.85
C SER A 251 -5.12 -5.25 17.22
N PHE A 252 -5.49 -5.11 15.94
CA PHE A 252 -6.17 -6.14 15.18
C PHE A 252 -5.35 -7.43 15.11
N SER A 253 -4.05 -7.34 14.83
CA SER A 253 -3.19 -8.51 14.71
C SER A 253 -3.09 -9.27 16.03
N VAL A 254 -3.03 -8.56 17.16
CA VAL A 254 -3.06 -9.17 18.49
C VAL A 254 -4.41 -9.85 18.77
N GLU A 255 -5.53 -9.15 18.51
CA GLU A 255 -6.88 -9.66 18.78
C GLU A 255 -7.22 -10.90 17.96
N TYR A 256 -6.78 -10.95 16.70
CA TYR A 256 -7.09 -12.03 15.76
C TYR A 256 -5.97 -13.08 15.63
N GLY A 257 -4.90 -12.99 16.44
CA GLY A 257 -3.82 -13.96 16.47
C GLY A 257 -2.97 -14.01 15.19
N ILE A 258 -2.78 -12.86 14.52
CA ILE A 258 -1.90 -12.74 13.35
C ILE A 258 -0.46 -12.64 13.81
N GLU A 259 0.38 -13.59 13.42
CA GLU A 259 1.79 -13.66 13.86
C GLU A 259 2.79 -13.00 12.89
N ASP A 260 2.41 -12.86 11.62
CA ASP A 260 3.27 -12.35 10.53
C ASP A 260 2.44 -11.52 9.53
N LEU A 261 2.75 -10.22 9.41
CA LEU A 261 2.06 -9.28 8.54
C LEU A 261 2.30 -9.54 7.04
N GLU A 262 3.39 -10.22 6.69
CA GLU A 262 3.67 -10.64 5.30
C GLU A 262 2.85 -11.86 4.89
N GLN A 263 2.24 -12.58 5.84
CA GLN A 263 1.42 -13.77 5.63
C GLN A 263 -0.08 -13.55 5.79
N LEU A 264 -0.53 -12.31 6.00
CA LEU A 264 -1.95 -11.96 5.95
C LEU A 264 -2.60 -12.51 4.65
N LEU A 265 -3.82 -13.02 4.75
CA LEU A 265 -4.66 -13.47 3.63
C LEU A 265 -5.66 -12.40 3.23
N TYR A 266 -6.28 -12.56 2.06
CA TYR A 266 -7.30 -11.64 1.57
C TYR A 266 -8.48 -11.54 2.53
N LYS A 267 -8.89 -12.68 3.13
CA LYS A 267 -9.94 -12.71 4.16
C LYS A 267 -9.57 -11.90 5.40
N ASP A 268 -8.29 -11.93 5.82
CA ASP A 268 -7.81 -11.16 6.98
C ASP A 268 -7.82 -9.66 6.66
N VAL A 269 -7.51 -9.28 5.42
CA VAL A 269 -7.65 -7.89 4.96
C VAL A 269 -9.11 -7.43 4.98
N GLN A 270 -10.07 -8.27 4.59
CA GLN A 270 -11.50 -7.94 4.70
C GLN A 270 -11.93 -7.83 6.17
N GLN A 271 -11.47 -8.75 7.01
CA GLN A 271 -11.75 -8.75 8.44
C GLN A 271 -11.18 -7.49 9.12
N TYR A 272 -9.99 -7.04 8.73
CA TYR A 272 -9.42 -5.78 9.19
C TYR A 272 -10.28 -4.57 8.76
N LYS A 273 -10.80 -4.55 7.53
CA LYS A 273 -11.72 -3.48 7.10
C LYS A 273 -13.00 -3.45 7.93
N GLU A 274 -13.52 -4.61 8.33
CA GLU A 274 -14.66 -4.70 9.24
C GLU A 274 -14.31 -4.28 10.67
N TYR A 275 -13.14 -4.67 11.17
CA TYR A 275 -12.60 -4.21 12.44
C TYR A 275 -12.54 -2.67 12.48
N LEU A 276 -12.01 -2.03 11.43
CA LEU A 276 -11.99 -0.56 11.32
C LEU A 276 -13.40 0.06 11.40
N ARG A 277 -14.41 -0.56 10.78
CA ARG A 277 -15.80 -0.10 10.89
C ARG A 277 -16.32 -0.17 12.33
N LYS A 278 -16.05 -1.27 13.03
CA LYS A 278 -16.43 -1.46 14.43
C LYS A 278 -15.77 -0.42 15.35
N GLN A 279 -14.53 -0.03 15.04
CA GLN A 279 -13.82 1.05 15.75
C GLN A 279 -14.30 2.48 15.36
N GLY A 280 -15.35 2.61 14.55
CA GLY A 280 -15.92 3.92 14.16
C GLY A 280 -15.11 4.68 13.11
N ILE A 281 -14.15 4.03 12.44
CA ILE A 281 -13.29 4.67 11.43
C ILE A 281 -14.08 4.86 10.12
N LYS A 282 -14.23 6.12 9.70
CA LYS A 282 -14.92 6.47 8.44
C LYS A 282 -14.04 6.28 7.19
N LYS A 283 -12.73 6.55 7.29
CA LYS A 283 -11.78 6.53 6.16
C LYS A 283 -11.14 5.15 5.95
N ILE A 284 -11.97 4.12 5.76
CA ILE A 284 -11.53 2.71 5.73
C ILE A 284 -10.48 2.46 4.64
N ASP A 285 -10.69 2.97 3.42
CA ASP A 285 -9.77 2.73 2.31
C ASP A 285 -8.41 3.41 2.54
N VAL A 286 -8.39 4.57 3.19
CA VAL A 286 -7.14 5.25 3.57
C VAL A 286 -6.39 4.45 4.64
N TYR A 287 -7.10 3.98 5.67
CA TYR A 287 -6.48 3.25 6.78
C TYR A 287 -6.02 1.85 6.36
N SER A 288 -6.81 1.16 5.52
CA SER A 288 -6.45 -0.17 5.03
C SER A 288 -5.23 -0.18 4.10
N GLN A 289 -4.85 0.97 3.54
CA GLN A 289 -3.61 1.12 2.78
C GLN A 289 -2.36 0.81 3.62
N ILE A 290 -2.45 0.87 4.96
CA ILE A 290 -1.35 0.52 5.84
C ILE A 290 -0.84 -0.90 5.64
N ILE A 291 -1.73 -1.86 5.32
CA ILE A 291 -1.34 -3.26 5.06
C ILE A 291 -0.37 -3.32 3.88
N GLU A 292 -0.70 -2.62 2.80
CA GLU A 292 0.14 -2.59 1.61
C GLU A 292 1.48 -1.89 1.88
N ASN A 293 1.46 -0.80 2.66
CA ASN A 293 2.68 -0.07 3.01
C ASN A 293 3.61 -0.92 3.89
N VAL A 294 3.05 -1.61 4.89
CA VAL A 294 3.78 -2.52 5.78
C VAL A 294 4.38 -3.67 4.99
N ARG A 295 3.56 -4.43 4.23
CA ARG A 295 4.04 -5.56 3.42
C ARG A 295 5.14 -5.14 2.46
N LYS A 296 4.96 -4.00 1.77
CA LYS A 296 5.97 -3.46 0.86
C LYS A 296 7.26 -3.11 1.57
N TYR A 297 7.17 -2.43 2.71
CA TYR A 297 8.34 -2.04 3.50
C TYR A 297 9.11 -3.29 3.97
N LEU A 298 8.43 -4.24 4.61
CA LEU A 298 9.05 -5.46 5.14
C LEU A 298 9.73 -6.27 4.04
N PHE A 299 9.02 -6.51 2.93
CA PHE A 299 9.55 -7.28 1.82
C PHE A 299 10.77 -6.63 1.17
N LEU A 300 10.72 -5.31 0.94
CA LEU A 300 11.81 -4.59 0.26
C LEU A 300 13.03 -4.34 1.15
N ASN A 301 12.87 -4.28 2.47
CA ASN A 301 13.97 -4.03 3.41
C ASN A 301 14.48 -5.28 4.13
N SER A 302 13.88 -6.45 3.87
CA SER A 302 14.42 -7.73 4.34
C SER A 302 15.87 -7.92 3.86
N GLU A 303 16.72 -8.54 4.69
CA GLU A 303 18.10 -8.89 4.28
C GLU A 303 18.07 -9.94 3.16
N ILE A 304 17.27 -10.99 3.37
CA ILE A 304 17.04 -12.08 2.43
C ILE A 304 15.59 -12.02 1.96
N ILE A 305 15.36 -12.29 0.68
CA ILE A 305 14.01 -12.29 0.09
C ILE A 305 13.13 -13.30 0.84
N ASN A 306 12.09 -12.80 1.50
CA ASN A 306 11.06 -13.60 2.16
C ASN A 306 10.14 -14.26 1.12
N TRP A 307 10.52 -15.43 0.62
CA TRP A 307 9.69 -16.20 -0.33
C TRP A 307 8.38 -16.74 0.28
N SER A 308 8.28 -16.80 1.61
CA SER A 308 7.04 -17.17 2.30
C SER A 308 6.01 -16.03 2.37
N ALA A 309 6.38 -14.78 2.05
CA ALA A 309 5.42 -13.68 1.97
C ALA A 309 4.30 -14.00 0.96
N ASN A 310 3.07 -13.59 1.27
CA ASN A 310 1.91 -13.77 0.39
C ASN A 310 1.81 -12.70 -0.71
N VAL A 311 2.65 -11.67 -0.67
CA VAL A 311 2.75 -10.63 -1.71
C VAL A 311 4.22 -10.35 -1.99
N TRP A 312 4.62 -10.49 -3.26
CA TRP A 312 5.99 -10.24 -3.70
C TRP A 312 6.05 -8.96 -4.51
N TYR A 313 6.96 -8.06 -4.14
CA TYR A 313 7.12 -6.77 -4.80
C TYR A 313 8.22 -6.83 -5.85
N MET A 314 7.88 -6.45 -7.07
CA MET A 314 8.75 -6.64 -8.24
C MET A 314 10.03 -5.81 -8.18
N ALA A 315 10.00 -4.69 -7.47
CA ALA A 315 11.18 -3.83 -7.25
C ALA A 315 12.34 -4.54 -6.53
N ARG A 316 12.11 -5.70 -5.89
CA ARG A 316 13.15 -6.50 -5.24
C ARG A 316 13.93 -7.37 -6.22
N PHE A 317 13.41 -7.61 -7.42
CA PHE A 317 13.98 -8.57 -8.36
C PHE A 317 14.74 -7.86 -9.49
N ASN A 318 15.94 -8.35 -9.81
CA ASN A 318 16.68 -7.91 -10.98
C ASN A 318 16.19 -8.66 -12.23
N ILE A 319 15.13 -8.14 -12.86
CA ILE A 319 14.51 -8.75 -14.04
C ILE A 319 15.06 -8.08 -15.28
N LYS A 320 15.49 -8.91 -16.25
CA LYS A 320 15.95 -8.43 -17.55
C LYS A 320 14.88 -7.56 -18.22
N GLU A 321 15.27 -6.40 -18.74
CA GLU A 321 14.36 -5.42 -19.36
C GLU A 321 13.48 -6.04 -20.46
N GLU A 322 14.01 -7.01 -21.20
CA GLU A 322 13.29 -7.75 -22.25
C GLU A 322 12.03 -8.50 -21.77
N LYS A 323 11.92 -8.82 -20.48
CA LYS A 323 10.74 -9.47 -19.89
C LYS A 323 9.70 -8.45 -19.38
N LEU A 324 10.04 -7.16 -19.36
CA LEU A 324 9.23 -6.09 -18.79
C LEU A 324 8.52 -5.30 -19.89
N ASN A 325 7.38 -4.72 -19.52
CA ASN A 325 6.68 -3.73 -20.35
C ASN A 325 6.64 -2.41 -19.56
N PRO A 326 7.48 -1.42 -19.91
CA PRO A 326 7.60 -0.20 -19.12
C PRO A 326 6.31 0.65 -19.15
N ALA A 327 5.48 0.54 -20.19
CA ALA A 327 4.17 1.19 -20.27
C ALA A 327 3.04 0.41 -19.56
N ARG A 328 3.34 -0.75 -18.97
CA ARG A 328 2.42 -1.58 -18.16
C ARG A 328 3.19 -2.31 -17.06
N GLU A 329 3.75 -1.53 -16.15
CA GLU A 329 4.58 -2.05 -15.06
C GLU A 329 3.76 -2.95 -14.11
N ILE A 330 4.30 -4.13 -13.81
CA ILE A 330 3.75 -5.00 -12.77
C ILE A 330 4.51 -4.72 -11.47
N LEU A 331 3.80 -4.21 -10.47
CA LEU A 331 4.40 -3.80 -9.20
C LEU A 331 4.51 -4.96 -8.21
N LYS A 332 3.59 -5.93 -8.28
CA LYS A 332 3.53 -7.04 -7.33
C LYS A 332 2.85 -8.29 -7.89
N LEU A 333 3.13 -9.42 -7.25
CA LEU A 333 2.47 -10.71 -7.42
C LEU A 333 1.85 -11.12 -6.08
N SER A 334 0.57 -11.52 -6.09
CA SER A 334 -0.21 -11.77 -4.87
C SER A 334 -0.75 -13.20 -4.85
N PHE A 335 -0.63 -13.84 -3.69
CA PHE A 335 -1.04 -15.22 -3.42
C PHE A 335 -2.05 -15.31 -2.26
N ASP A 336 -2.41 -14.17 -1.67
CA ASP A 336 -3.22 -14.03 -0.46
C ASP A 336 -4.69 -14.45 -0.62
N ARG A 337 -5.17 -14.65 -1.86
CA ARG A 337 -6.50 -15.21 -2.15
C ARG A 337 -6.62 -16.71 -1.85
N VAL A 338 -5.52 -17.47 -1.91
CA VAL A 338 -5.53 -18.92 -1.68
C VAL A 338 -5.44 -19.18 -0.18
N ASN A 339 -6.46 -19.80 0.40
CA ASN A 339 -6.56 -20.10 1.82
C ASN A 339 -5.72 -21.31 2.22
N ASN A 340 -5.79 -22.41 1.47
CA ASN A 340 -5.03 -23.62 1.78
C ASN A 340 -3.52 -23.34 1.69
N ASN A 341 -2.81 -23.51 2.80
CA ASN A 341 -1.38 -23.20 2.88
C ASN A 341 -0.55 -24.02 1.90
N THR A 342 -0.79 -25.33 1.81
CA THR A 342 -0.08 -26.22 0.89
C THR A 342 -0.25 -25.79 -0.56
N ASN A 343 -1.48 -25.46 -0.96
CA ASN A 343 -1.80 -25.01 -2.32
C ASN A 343 -1.09 -23.68 -2.63
N ARG A 344 -1.13 -22.74 -1.70
CA ARG A 344 -0.47 -21.44 -1.81
C ARG A 344 1.05 -21.57 -1.94
N GLU A 345 1.67 -22.43 -1.13
CA GLU A 345 3.12 -22.71 -1.22
C GLU A 345 3.50 -23.38 -2.54
N CYS A 346 2.65 -24.25 -3.10
CA CYS A 346 2.86 -24.82 -4.43
C CYS A 346 2.86 -23.72 -5.51
N ALA A 347 1.88 -22.80 -5.47
CA ALA A 347 1.82 -21.66 -6.40
C ALA A 347 3.07 -20.77 -6.30
N LYS A 348 3.50 -20.44 -5.07
CA LYS A 348 4.74 -19.69 -4.83
C LYS A 348 5.95 -20.40 -5.44
N LYS A 349 6.14 -21.71 -5.19
CA LYS A 349 7.24 -22.49 -5.77
C LYS A 349 7.24 -22.43 -7.30
N TYR A 350 6.09 -22.55 -7.94
CA TYR A 350 5.98 -22.46 -9.40
C TYR A 350 6.31 -21.06 -9.93
N ILE A 351 5.75 -20.00 -9.34
CA ILE A 351 6.06 -18.63 -9.78
C ILE A 351 7.53 -18.29 -9.55
N LYS A 352 8.11 -18.71 -8.44
CA LYS A 352 9.56 -18.57 -8.20
C LYS A 352 10.38 -19.26 -9.29
N TYR A 353 10.01 -20.46 -9.70
CA TYR A 353 10.65 -21.16 -10.82
C TYR A 353 10.51 -20.38 -12.13
N MET A 354 9.33 -19.85 -12.43
CA MET A 354 9.06 -19.08 -13.65
C MET A 354 9.66 -17.67 -13.66
N LEU A 355 10.04 -17.11 -12.51
CA LEU A 355 10.84 -15.89 -12.42
C LEU A 355 12.33 -16.14 -12.72
N GLY A 356 12.75 -17.40 -12.71
CA GLY A 356 14.13 -17.79 -12.98
C GLY A 356 14.64 -17.37 -14.37
N PRO A 357 15.98 -17.34 -14.56
CA PRO A 357 16.58 -16.86 -15.81
C PRO A 357 16.20 -17.70 -17.03
N PHE A 358 15.99 -19.00 -16.85
CA PHE A 358 15.67 -19.96 -17.92
C PHE A 358 14.23 -19.91 -18.42
N ALA A 359 13.32 -19.28 -17.67
CA ALA A 359 11.92 -19.20 -18.07
C ALA A 359 11.73 -18.06 -19.09
N ASP A 360 11.51 -18.40 -20.36
CA ASP A 360 11.39 -17.43 -21.44
C ASP A 360 9.97 -16.84 -21.56
N ILE A 361 9.46 -16.26 -20.46
CA ILE A 361 8.12 -15.69 -20.37
C ILE A 361 8.16 -14.22 -19.97
N SER A 362 7.27 -13.41 -20.55
CA SER A 362 7.11 -12.02 -20.10
C SER A 362 6.47 -11.98 -18.70
N ILE A 363 6.79 -10.96 -17.90
CA ILE A 363 6.21 -10.80 -16.57
C ILE A 363 4.69 -10.59 -16.64
N GLN A 364 4.20 -9.94 -17.70
CA GLN A 364 2.77 -9.80 -17.92
C GLN A 364 2.07 -11.14 -18.15
N THR A 365 2.67 -12.03 -18.96
CA THR A 365 2.13 -13.38 -19.18
C THR A 365 2.21 -14.22 -17.91
N LEU A 366 3.32 -14.13 -17.16
CA LEU A 366 3.47 -14.82 -15.88
C LEU A 366 2.39 -14.39 -14.88
N ARG A 367 2.07 -13.09 -14.80
CA ARG A 367 0.99 -12.59 -13.95
C ARG A 367 -0.38 -13.13 -14.36
N CYS A 368 -0.67 -13.19 -15.67
CA CYS A 368 -1.91 -13.80 -16.15
C CYS A 368 -2.00 -15.27 -15.75
N ARG A 369 -0.93 -16.06 -15.97
CA ARG A 369 -0.88 -17.46 -15.53
C ARG A 369 -1.07 -17.61 -14.02
N LEU A 370 -0.44 -16.74 -13.23
CA LEU A 370 -0.65 -16.73 -11.79
C LEU A 370 -2.13 -16.55 -11.46
N TYR A 371 -2.83 -15.60 -12.08
CA TYR A 371 -4.25 -15.40 -11.80
C TYR A 371 -5.11 -16.60 -12.16
N ASP A 372 -4.85 -17.24 -13.32
CA ASP A 372 -5.55 -18.46 -13.71
C ASP A 372 -5.34 -19.58 -12.67
N ILE A 373 -4.09 -19.73 -12.19
CA ILE A 373 -3.75 -20.70 -11.14
C ILE A 373 -4.44 -20.36 -9.82
N ILE A 374 -4.43 -19.09 -9.40
CA ILE A 374 -5.12 -18.68 -8.17
C ILE A 374 -6.61 -18.99 -8.27
N ASP A 375 -7.26 -18.72 -9.41
CA ASP A 375 -8.67 -19.01 -9.60
C ASP A 375 -8.99 -20.52 -9.53
N PHE A 376 -8.07 -21.38 -10.02
CA PHE A 376 -8.15 -22.84 -9.83
C PHE A 376 -7.97 -23.24 -8.36
N LEU A 377 -7.00 -22.64 -7.66
CA LEU A 377 -6.76 -22.96 -6.25
C LEU A 377 -7.89 -22.46 -5.34
N GLU A 378 -8.52 -21.33 -5.65
CA GLU A 378 -9.73 -20.86 -4.95
C GLU A 378 -10.91 -21.82 -5.17
N PHE A 379 -11.00 -22.47 -6.34
CA PHE A 379 -11.97 -23.55 -6.56
C PHE A 379 -11.69 -24.75 -5.65
N LEU A 380 -10.43 -25.19 -5.52
CA LEU A 380 -10.06 -26.27 -4.60
C LEU A 380 -10.30 -25.89 -3.13
N ASP A 381 -10.03 -24.64 -2.75
CA ASP A 381 -10.29 -24.13 -1.40
C ASP A 381 -11.78 -24.23 -1.02
N LYS A 382 -12.69 -23.92 -1.95
CA LYS A 382 -14.14 -24.06 -1.74
C LYS A 382 -14.58 -25.51 -1.48
N ARG A 383 -13.77 -26.48 -1.92
CA ARG A 383 -13.96 -27.92 -1.68
C ARG A 383 -13.11 -28.45 -0.53
N ASN A 384 -12.38 -27.57 0.16
CA ASN A 384 -11.41 -27.92 1.18
C ASN A 384 -10.38 -28.96 0.70
N LYS A 385 -9.98 -28.89 -0.58
CA LYS A 385 -9.10 -29.89 -1.21
C LYS A 385 -7.67 -29.38 -1.35
N SER A 386 -6.72 -30.25 -1.01
CA SER A 386 -5.29 -29.97 -1.18
C SER A 386 -4.78 -30.58 -2.48
N LEU A 387 -3.83 -29.92 -3.14
CA LEU A 387 -3.15 -30.42 -4.34
C LEU A 387 -2.44 -31.77 -4.13
N VAL A 388 -2.11 -32.12 -2.89
CA VAL A 388 -1.46 -33.41 -2.55
C VAL A 388 -2.40 -34.60 -2.78
N VAL A 389 -3.71 -34.37 -2.71
CA VAL A 389 -4.75 -35.39 -2.95
C VAL A 389 -5.59 -35.05 -4.18
N LEU A 390 -5.01 -34.29 -5.12
CA LEU A 390 -5.65 -33.93 -6.38
C LEU A 390 -5.86 -35.19 -7.22
N ASP A 391 -7.06 -35.34 -7.77
CA ASP A 391 -7.39 -36.40 -8.73
C ASP A 391 -7.88 -35.81 -10.06
N ILE A 392 -8.07 -36.67 -11.06
CA ILE A 392 -8.49 -36.26 -12.41
C ILE A 392 -9.88 -35.62 -12.37
N LYS A 393 -10.78 -36.12 -11.51
CA LYS A 393 -12.15 -35.65 -11.38
C LYS A 393 -12.22 -34.19 -10.90
N ASP A 394 -11.28 -33.74 -10.06
CA ASP A 394 -11.21 -32.33 -9.69
C ASP A 394 -10.91 -31.42 -10.88
N ILE A 395 -10.07 -31.90 -11.80
CA ILE A 395 -9.68 -31.14 -12.99
C ILE A 395 -10.87 -31.06 -13.96
N GLU A 396 -11.57 -32.18 -14.18
CA GLU A 396 -12.82 -32.23 -14.95
C GLU A 396 -13.91 -31.33 -14.34
N ASP A 397 -14.06 -31.34 -13.02
CA ASP A 397 -15.02 -30.49 -12.33
C ASP A 397 -14.69 -28.99 -12.47
N TYR A 398 -13.40 -28.63 -12.42
CA TYR A 398 -12.98 -27.26 -12.68
C TYR A 398 -13.23 -26.84 -14.13
N GLU A 399 -12.96 -27.74 -15.07
CA GLU A 399 -13.23 -27.57 -16.48
C GLU A 399 -14.71 -27.26 -16.74
N ASN A 400 -15.62 -28.07 -16.19
CA ASN A 400 -17.07 -27.86 -16.25
C ASN A 400 -17.48 -26.47 -15.74
N ILE A 401 -16.88 -26.02 -14.63
CA ILE A 401 -17.12 -24.65 -14.11
C ILE A 401 -16.65 -23.58 -15.09
N LEU A 402 -15.53 -23.78 -15.79
CA LEU A 402 -15.05 -22.85 -16.79
C LEU A 402 -15.93 -22.85 -18.06
N GLU A 403 -16.52 -23.99 -18.40
CA GLU A 403 -17.52 -24.06 -19.47
C GLU A 403 -18.76 -23.25 -19.15
N ASP A 404 -19.31 -23.40 -17.94
CA ASP A 404 -20.51 -22.72 -17.48
C ASP A 404 -20.36 -21.19 -17.44
N ARG A 405 -19.12 -20.68 -17.33
CA ARG A 405 -18.83 -19.24 -17.41
C ARG A 405 -19.02 -18.65 -18.81
N ASN A 406 -19.24 -19.47 -19.84
CA ASN A 406 -19.44 -19.06 -21.23
C ASN A 406 -18.36 -18.09 -21.75
N ILE A 407 -17.11 -18.35 -21.38
CA ILE A 407 -15.94 -17.58 -21.82
C ILE A 407 -15.51 -17.98 -23.23
N LEU A 408 -14.76 -17.08 -23.90
CA LEU A 408 -14.23 -17.35 -25.23
C LEU A 408 -13.32 -18.61 -25.24
N PRO A 409 -13.34 -19.43 -26.31
CA PRO A 409 -12.50 -20.63 -26.43
C PRO A 409 -11.00 -20.37 -26.18
N GLU A 410 -10.47 -19.24 -26.65
CA GLU A 410 -9.08 -18.86 -26.44
C GLU A 410 -8.76 -18.59 -24.97
N THR A 411 -9.69 -17.93 -24.26
CA THR A 411 -9.57 -17.66 -22.83
C THR A 411 -9.63 -18.97 -22.05
N PHE A 412 -10.60 -19.84 -22.36
CA PHE A 412 -10.72 -21.17 -21.76
C PHE A 412 -9.43 -21.98 -21.92
N ASN A 413 -8.92 -22.10 -23.15
CA ASN A 413 -7.70 -22.85 -23.43
C ASN A 413 -6.48 -22.26 -22.72
N THR A 414 -6.39 -20.93 -22.63
CA THR A 414 -5.29 -20.26 -21.90
C THR A 414 -5.33 -20.60 -20.41
N GLN A 415 -6.52 -20.58 -19.80
CA GLN A 415 -6.70 -20.93 -18.39
C GLN A 415 -6.35 -22.39 -18.13
N MET A 416 -6.88 -23.31 -18.94
CA MET A 416 -6.58 -24.74 -18.82
C MET A 416 -5.09 -25.04 -19.01
N TYR A 417 -4.44 -24.36 -19.96
CA TYR A 417 -2.99 -24.50 -20.16
C TYR A 417 -2.18 -23.98 -18.96
N SER A 418 -2.58 -22.86 -18.36
CA SER A 418 -1.95 -22.34 -17.13
C SER A 418 -2.02 -23.36 -15.99
N VAL A 419 -3.16 -24.03 -15.83
CA VAL A 419 -3.38 -25.09 -14.83
C VAL A 419 -2.58 -26.35 -15.17
N GLU A 420 -2.63 -26.83 -16.41
CA GLU A 420 -1.87 -28.01 -16.88
C GLU A 420 -0.37 -27.81 -16.63
N SER A 421 0.18 -26.67 -17.05
CA SER A 421 1.60 -26.36 -16.89
C SER A 421 2.03 -26.28 -15.42
N PHE A 422 1.15 -25.79 -14.54
CA PHE A 422 1.38 -25.75 -13.11
C PHE A 422 1.39 -27.15 -12.48
N ILE A 423 0.38 -27.98 -12.77
CA ILE A 423 0.30 -29.35 -12.26
C ILE A 423 1.49 -30.17 -12.74
N ASN A 424 1.83 -30.10 -14.04
CA ASN A 424 2.99 -30.79 -14.60
C ASN A 424 4.30 -30.40 -13.90
N TYR A 425 4.48 -29.11 -13.60
CA TYR A 425 5.65 -28.67 -12.81
C TYR A 425 5.69 -29.34 -11.43
N LEU A 426 4.56 -29.39 -10.71
CA LEU A 426 4.50 -30.00 -9.39
C LEU A 426 4.79 -31.51 -9.43
N VAL A 427 4.27 -32.21 -10.43
CA VAL A 427 4.52 -33.65 -10.64
C VAL A 427 6.00 -33.89 -10.96
N ILE A 428 6.58 -33.14 -11.90
CA ILE A 428 8.00 -33.26 -12.29
C ILE A 428 8.93 -32.98 -11.10
N LYS A 429 8.56 -32.03 -10.24
CA LYS A 429 9.30 -31.71 -9.02
C LYS A 429 8.95 -32.61 -7.82
N THR A 430 8.16 -33.66 -8.04
CA THR A 430 7.70 -34.61 -7.03
C THR A 430 7.10 -33.93 -5.79
N ILE A 431 6.43 -32.79 -5.99
CA ILE A 431 5.76 -32.03 -4.93
C ILE A 431 4.39 -32.63 -4.64
N ILE A 432 3.73 -33.15 -5.67
CA ILE A 432 2.45 -33.88 -5.58
C ILE A 432 2.61 -35.27 -6.20
N PRO A 433 1.71 -36.23 -5.89
CA PRO A 433 1.71 -37.53 -6.51
C PRO A 433 1.61 -37.46 -8.04
N PRO A 434 2.15 -38.46 -8.77
CA PRO A 434 2.02 -38.53 -10.22
C PRO A 434 0.56 -38.52 -10.66
N ILE A 435 0.20 -37.53 -11.46
CA ILE A 435 -1.09 -37.39 -12.13
C ILE A 435 -0.83 -36.82 -13.52
N ASN A 436 -1.52 -37.34 -14.52
CA ASN A 436 -1.47 -36.80 -15.87
C ASN A 436 -2.66 -35.84 -16.07
N PRO A 437 -2.47 -34.51 -15.94
CA PRO A 437 -3.58 -33.57 -16.06
C PRO A 437 -4.27 -33.65 -17.42
N ARG A 438 -3.60 -34.14 -18.49
CA ARG A 438 -4.21 -34.28 -19.81
C ARG A 438 -5.36 -35.28 -19.88
N GLU A 439 -5.48 -36.19 -18.90
CA GLU A 439 -6.60 -37.12 -18.85
C GLU A 439 -7.91 -36.44 -18.47
N GLY A 440 -7.85 -35.29 -17.77
CA GLY A 440 -9.01 -34.50 -17.37
C GLY A 440 -9.04 -33.08 -17.96
N ILE A 441 -8.26 -32.82 -19.01
CA ILE A 441 -8.22 -31.52 -19.71
C ILE A 441 -8.45 -31.73 -21.19
N TYR A 442 -9.44 -31.05 -21.75
CA TYR A 442 -9.53 -30.86 -23.20
C TYR A 442 -9.36 -29.39 -23.62
N TYR A 443 -9.06 -29.18 -24.90
CA TYR A 443 -8.94 -27.86 -25.50
C TYR A 443 -10.07 -27.60 -26.49
N LYS A 444 -10.76 -26.47 -26.33
CA LYS A 444 -11.81 -26.02 -27.24
C LYS A 444 -11.20 -25.69 -28.60
N LYS A 445 -11.90 -26.08 -29.67
CA LYS A 445 -11.51 -25.70 -31.02
C LYS A 445 -11.64 -24.19 -31.18
N VAL A 446 -10.52 -23.54 -31.50
CA VAL A 446 -10.47 -22.10 -31.78
C VAL A 446 -10.70 -21.89 -33.27
N PHE A 447 -11.78 -21.21 -33.62
CA PHE A 447 -12.01 -20.76 -34.99
C PHE A 447 -11.50 -19.34 -35.13
N SER A 448 -10.59 -19.09 -36.07
CA SER A 448 -10.16 -17.74 -36.42
C SER A 448 -11.37 -16.93 -36.89
N ARG A 449 -11.91 -16.06 -36.04
CA ARG A 449 -12.91 -15.08 -36.44
C ARG A 449 -12.18 -13.84 -36.95
N HIS A 450 -12.53 -13.41 -38.15
CA HIS A 450 -12.19 -12.07 -38.61
C HIS A 450 -12.85 -11.06 -37.66
N ILE A 451 -12.09 -10.07 -37.17
CA ILE A 451 -12.60 -9.09 -36.23
C ILE A 451 -12.68 -7.76 -36.96
N ASN A 452 -13.83 -7.49 -37.59
CA ASN A 452 -14.11 -6.20 -38.19
C ASN A 452 -14.00 -5.11 -37.10
N ARG A 453 -12.88 -4.38 -37.12
CA ARG A 453 -12.48 -3.37 -36.14
C ARG A 453 -12.04 -2.08 -36.82
N ARG A 454 -12.16 -2.00 -38.15
CA ARG A 454 -11.92 -0.79 -38.91
C ARG A 454 -12.80 0.32 -38.35
N VAL A 455 -12.14 1.42 -38.01
CA VAL A 455 -12.80 2.67 -37.67
C VAL A 455 -13.22 3.32 -38.98
N PHE A 456 -14.50 3.66 -39.11
CA PHE A 456 -15.01 4.41 -40.26
C PHE A 456 -14.24 5.73 -40.44
N VAL A 457 -13.98 6.11 -41.69
CA VAL A 457 -13.16 7.28 -42.04
C VAL A 457 -13.71 8.55 -41.40
N GLU A 458 -15.03 8.68 -41.33
CA GLU A 458 -15.72 9.81 -40.68
C GLU A 458 -15.35 9.92 -39.20
N VAL A 459 -15.33 8.79 -38.50
CA VAL A 459 -14.94 8.73 -37.08
C VAL A 459 -13.44 8.99 -36.92
N GLN A 460 -12.60 8.51 -37.84
CA GLN A 460 -11.16 8.81 -37.82
C GLN A 460 -10.91 10.32 -37.95
N ASN A 461 -11.58 10.98 -38.90
CA ASN A 461 -11.49 12.42 -39.10
C ASN A 461 -12.00 13.20 -37.88
N GLN A 462 -13.14 12.82 -37.32
CA GLN A 462 -13.66 13.42 -36.08
C GLN A 462 -12.65 13.31 -34.93
N VAL A 463 -12.02 12.15 -34.76
CA VAL A 463 -10.99 11.95 -33.73
C VAL A 463 -9.79 12.87 -33.99
N LEU A 464 -9.28 12.93 -35.23
CA LEU A 464 -8.15 13.77 -35.61
C LEU A 464 -8.41 15.26 -35.37
N GLU A 465 -9.56 15.76 -35.80
CA GLU A 465 -10.00 17.15 -35.59
C GLU A 465 -10.13 17.48 -34.10
N SER A 466 -10.61 16.52 -33.31
CA SER A 466 -10.81 16.69 -31.87
C SER A 466 -9.51 16.67 -31.04
N LEU A 467 -8.38 16.23 -31.62
CA LEU A 467 -7.09 16.15 -30.90
C LEU A 467 -6.66 17.50 -30.33
N ILE A 468 -7.06 18.62 -30.97
CA ILE A 468 -6.74 19.98 -30.50
C ILE A 468 -7.33 20.28 -29.11
N GLN A 469 -8.35 19.53 -28.68
CA GLN A 469 -9.00 19.66 -27.37
C GLN A 469 -8.37 18.78 -26.29
N MET A 470 -7.27 18.08 -26.61
CA MET A 470 -6.58 17.15 -25.71
C MET A 470 -5.22 17.70 -25.24
N PRO A 471 -4.67 17.22 -24.11
CA PRO A 471 -3.29 17.50 -23.72
C PRO A 471 -2.31 17.20 -24.85
N PHE A 472 -1.28 18.04 -25.02
CA PHE A 472 -0.39 17.99 -26.19
C PHE A 472 0.29 16.62 -26.33
N GLU A 473 0.76 16.05 -25.23
CA GLU A 473 1.40 14.73 -25.17
C GLU A 473 0.45 13.62 -25.63
N TRP A 474 -0.85 13.73 -25.31
CA TRP A 474 -1.83 12.72 -25.72
C TRP A 474 -2.03 12.72 -27.24
N ARG A 475 -1.94 13.89 -27.88
CA ARG A 475 -1.99 14.01 -29.34
C ARG A 475 -0.81 13.29 -29.96
N LEU A 476 0.39 13.52 -29.44
CA LEU A 476 1.62 12.90 -29.92
C LEU A 476 1.61 11.38 -29.73
N ILE A 477 1.19 10.89 -28.55
CA ILE A 477 1.03 9.45 -28.28
C ILE A 477 0.04 8.85 -29.28
N PHE A 478 -1.11 9.49 -29.49
CA PHE A 478 -2.11 9.01 -30.43
C PHE A 478 -1.56 8.96 -31.86
N LEU A 479 -0.89 10.02 -32.34
CA LEU A 479 -0.31 10.07 -33.68
C LEU A 479 0.79 9.01 -33.88
N CYS A 480 1.65 8.82 -32.87
CA CYS A 480 2.65 7.76 -32.89
C CYS A 480 2.02 6.35 -32.91
N ALA A 481 0.82 6.19 -32.34
CA ALA A 481 0.10 4.92 -32.39
C ALA A 481 -0.67 4.74 -33.71
N SER A 482 -1.36 5.77 -34.20
CA SER A 482 -2.31 5.66 -35.31
C SER A 482 -1.66 5.75 -36.68
N GLN A 483 -0.65 6.61 -36.88
CA GLN A 483 -0.06 6.84 -38.19
C GLN A 483 0.79 5.64 -38.67
N PRO A 484 1.79 5.18 -37.90
CA PRO A 484 2.54 3.97 -38.23
C PRO A 484 1.85 2.67 -37.78
N GLY A 485 0.70 2.73 -37.10
CA GLY A 485 0.00 1.57 -36.57
C GLY A 485 0.72 0.88 -35.38
N LEU A 486 1.42 1.62 -34.51
CA LEU A 486 2.06 1.04 -33.31
C LEU A 486 1.03 0.51 -32.30
N ARG A 487 1.42 -0.48 -31.50
CA ARG A 487 0.66 -0.80 -30.27
C ARG A 487 0.78 0.38 -29.31
N ILE A 488 -0.28 0.67 -28.56
CA ILE A 488 -0.25 1.80 -27.63
C ILE A 488 0.88 1.72 -26.59
N SER A 489 1.22 0.52 -26.13
CA SER A 489 2.35 0.33 -25.21
C SER A 489 3.70 0.61 -25.86
N GLU A 490 3.85 0.36 -27.17
CA GLU A 490 5.05 0.70 -27.93
C GLU A 490 5.15 2.23 -28.05
N ALA A 491 4.06 2.90 -28.44
CA ALA A 491 4.01 4.37 -28.54
C ALA A 491 4.33 5.07 -27.21
N CYS A 492 3.78 4.58 -26.10
CA CYS A 492 4.06 5.13 -24.77
C CYS A 492 5.49 4.85 -24.25
N SER A 493 6.21 3.92 -24.88
CA SER A 493 7.57 3.50 -24.47
C SER A 493 8.67 3.99 -25.40
N LEU A 494 8.36 4.85 -26.38
CA LEU A 494 9.36 5.42 -27.29
C LEU A 494 10.41 6.24 -26.54
N LYS A 495 11.66 6.17 -26.99
CA LYS A 495 12.82 6.86 -26.40
C LYS A 495 13.31 7.99 -27.29
N GLY A 496 14.09 8.93 -26.76
CA GLY A 496 14.56 10.10 -27.49
C GLY A 496 15.32 9.77 -28.78
N ASN A 497 15.95 8.60 -28.87
CA ASN A 497 16.64 8.10 -30.06
C ASN A 497 15.76 7.26 -31.02
N SER A 498 14.44 7.28 -30.85
CA SER A 498 13.51 6.50 -31.68
C SER A 498 13.31 7.04 -33.10
N PHE A 499 13.67 8.30 -33.37
CA PHE A 499 13.40 8.96 -34.65
C PHE A 499 14.71 9.36 -35.33
N TYR A 500 14.87 9.01 -36.61
CA TYR A 500 16.04 9.40 -37.40
C TYR A 500 15.70 9.56 -38.88
N LEU A 501 16.55 10.28 -39.61
CA LEU A 501 16.46 10.52 -41.04
C LEU A 501 17.63 9.82 -41.73
N ASP A 502 17.35 9.04 -42.76
CA ASP A 502 18.35 8.29 -43.55
C ASP A 502 17.96 8.38 -45.03
N ASP A 503 18.86 8.90 -45.87
CA ASP A 503 18.65 9.15 -47.31
C ASP A 503 17.27 9.76 -47.63
N ASP A 504 16.93 10.86 -46.95
CA ASP A 504 15.66 11.59 -47.07
C ASP A 504 14.40 10.78 -46.70
N THR A 505 14.56 9.57 -46.13
CA THR A 505 13.50 8.75 -45.57
C THR A 505 13.47 8.90 -44.05
N ALA A 506 12.30 9.19 -43.49
CA ALA A 506 12.11 9.28 -42.04
C ALA A 506 11.79 7.90 -41.46
N TRP A 507 12.49 7.52 -40.40
CA TRP A 507 12.39 6.20 -39.78
C TRP A 507 12.04 6.30 -38.30
N LEU A 508 11.28 5.31 -37.83
CA LEU A 508 11.02 5.06 -36.43
C LEU A 508 11.65 3.73 -36.01
N ARG A 509 12.51 3.77 -35.00
CA ARG A 509 13.10 2.61 -34.32
C ARG A 509 12.47 2.41 -32.95
N MET A 510 12.10 1.16 -32.66
CA MET A 510 11.59 0.77 -31.36
C MET A 510 11.92 -0.69 -31.04
N TYR A 511 11.98 -1.02 -29.75
CA TYR A 511 12.10 -2.39 -29.29
C TYR A 511 10.72 -3.02 -29.10
N GLN A 512 10.49 -4.19 -29.69
CA GLN A 512 9.25 -4.93 -29.55
C GLN A 512 9.35 -5.97 -28.45
N GLY A 513 8.83 -5.65 -27.25
CA GLY A 513 8.91 -6.56 -26.10
C GLY A 513 8.30 -7.95 -26.32
N LYS A 514 7.27 -8.09 -27.18
CA LYS A 514 6.70 -9.40 -27.52
C LYS A 514 7.62 -10.24 -28.41
N LEU A 515 8.23 -9.60 -29.42
CA LEU A 515 9.08 -10.26 -30.41
C LEU A 515 10.55 -10.36 -29.97
N LYS A 516 10.92 -9.63 -28.90
CA LYS A 516 12.28 -9.45 -28.39
C LYS A 516 13.27 -9.03 -29.46
N LYS A 517 12.81 -8.14 -30.34
CA LYS A 517 13.57 -7.66 -31.50
C LYS A 517 13.37 -6.16 -31.67
N GLU A 518 14.40 -5.49 -32.16
CA GLU A 518 14.24 -4.13 -32.68
C GLU A 518 13.50 -4.15 -34.00
N LYS A 519 12.67 -3.13 -34.19
CA LYS A 519 11.90 -2.91 -35.40
C LYS A 519 12.13 -1.49 -35.88
N MET A 520 12.39 -1.38 -37.18
CA MET A 520 12.50 -0.11 -37.89
C MET A 520 11.40 -0.05 -38.94
N ILE A 521 10.64 1.04 -38.95
CA ILE A 521 9.58 1.25 -39.93
C ILE A 521 9.67 2.67 -40.52
N PRO A 522 9.39 2.83 -41.81
CA PRO A 522 9.29 4.15 -42.41
C PRO A 522 8.07 4.88 -41.85
N ILE A 523 8.18 6.19 -41.64
CA ILE A 523 7.12 7.04 -41.12
C ILE A 523 6.95 8.31 -41.96
N PRO A 524 5.79 8.98 -41.90
CA PRO A 524 5.62 10.28 -42.54
C PRO A 524 6.62 11.32 -42.01
N LYS A 525 7.25 12.10 -42.91
CA LYS A 525 8.19 13.17 -42.54
C LYS A 525 7.58 14.19 -41.56
N ALA A 526 6.29 14.48 -41.72
CA ALA A 526 5.57 15.38 -40.80
C ALA A 526 5.59 14.87 -39.36
N LEU A 527 5.42 13.56 -39.14
CA LEU A 527 5.50 12.95 -37.81
C LEU A 527 6.93 13.03 -37.27
N TYR A 528 7.94 12.77 -38.11
CA TYR A 528 9.34 12.91 -37.74
C TYR A 528 9.66 14.32 -37.25
N TYR A 529 9.37 15.35 -38.05
CA TYR A 529 9.67 16.74 -37.68
C TYR A 529 8.94 17.16 -36.40
N LEU A 530 7.67 16.79 -36.26
CA LEU A 530 6.87 17.07 -35.06
C LEU A 530 7.51 16.44 -33.81
N MET A 531 7.91 15.17 -33.90
CA MET A 531 8.48 14.44 -32.77
C MET A 531 9.89 14.92 -32.44
N THR A 532 10.75 15.17 -33.42
CA THR A 532 12.11 15.69 -33.18
C THR A 532 12.09 17.09 -32.57
N GLU A 533 11.16 17.95 -33.00
CA GLU A 533 11.00 19.28 -32.40
C GLU A 533 10.50 19.18 -30.96
N TYR A 534 9.55 18.28 -30.67
CA TYR A 534 9.11 18.02 -29.30
C TYR A 534 10.25 17.51 -28.40
N ILE A 535 11.02 16.53 -28.87
CA ILE A 535 12.19 15.97 -28.16
C ILE A 535 13.20 17.08 -27.84
N LYS A 536 13.53 17.91 -28.83
CA LYS A 536 14.47 19.03 -28.70
C LYS A 536 13.97 20.07 -27.71
N ARG A 537 12.73 20.54 -27.83
CA ARG A 537 12.14 21.56 -26.94
C ARG A 537 12.10 21.14 -25.47
N ASN A 538 11.96 19.84 -25.23
CA ASN A 538 11.87 19.28 -23.88
C ASN A 538 13.20 18.70 -23.37
N ASN A 539 14.31 18.88 -24.10
CA ASN A 539 15.65 18.39 -23.75
C ASN A 539 15.68 16.89 -23.40
N ILE A 540 14.93 16.07 -24.14
CA ILE A 540 14.81 14.62 -23.88
C ILE A 540 16.07 13.92 -24.39
N LEU A 541 16.78 13.23 -23.50
CA LEU A 541 18.01 12.51 -23.86
C LEU A 541 17.71 11.23 -24.65
N ALA A 542 18.71 10.73 -25.38
CA ALA A 542 18.60 9.56 -26.26
C ALA A 542 17.94 8.33 -25.59
N ASN A 543 18.33 8.02 -24.34
CA ASN A 543 17.85 6.84 -23.61
C ASN A 543 16.62 7.11 -22.73
N GLU A 544 16.15 8.36 -22.67
CA GLU A 544 14.97 8.71 -21.88
C GLU A 544 13.69 8.45 -22.65
N TYR A 545 12.62 8.11 -21.92
CA TYR A 545 11.29 8.02 -22.50
C TYR A 545 10.82 9.41 -22.97
N ILE A 546 10.27 9.45 -24.18
CA ILE A 546 9.68 10.67 -24.75
C ILE A 546 8.46 11.08 -23.92
N PHE A 547 7.62 10.11 -23.57
CA PHE A 547 6.43 10.34 -22.77
C PHE A 547 6.65 9.80 -21.36
N LYS A 548 6.80 10.70 -20.39
CA LYS A 548 7.10 10.35 -19.00
C LYS A 548 5.82 10.31 -18.17
N ASN A 549 5.71 9.34 -17.26
CA ASN A 549 4.73 9.35 -16.18
C ASN A 549 5.21 10.26 -15.03
N LYS A 550 4.38 10.42 -13.98
CA LYS A 550 4.71 11.27 -12.81
C LYS A 550 5.97 10.85 -12.05
N LYS A 551 6.46 9.62 -12.24
CA LYS A 551 7.67 9.07 -11.60
C LYS A 551 8.88 9.04 -12.55
N GLY A 552 8.77 9.60 -13.76
CA GLY A 552 9.84 9.64 -14.75
C GLY A 552 9.98 8.38 -15.62
N GLY A 553 9.22 7.31 -15.36
CA GLY A 553 9.16 6.13 -16.23
C GLY A 553 8.27 6.35 -17.47
N ALA A 554 8.14 5.34 -18.32
CA ALA A 554 7.27 5.40 -19.50
C ALA A 554 5.81 5.72 -19.13
N TYR A 555 5.09 6.37 -20.05
CA TYR A 555 3.69 6.69 -19.85
C TYR A 555 2.85 5.40 -19.76
N ASP A 556 1.92 5.33 -18.82
CA ASP A 556 1.10 4.13 -18.65
C ASP A 556 0.03 4.02 -19.75
N ALA A 557 0.10 2.94 -20.53
CA ALA A 557 -0.78 2.72 -21.67
C ALA A 557 -2.25 2.54 -21.27
N GLY A 558 -2.51 1.96 -20.08
CA GLY A 558 -3.86 1.80 -19.55
C GLY A 558 -4.49 3.16 -19.18
N THR A 559 -3.70 4.00 -18.54
CA THR A 559 -4.04 5.38 -18.14
C THR A 559 -4.31 6.23 -19.35
N PHE A 560 -3.47 6.15 -20.39
CA PHE A 560 -3.74 6.81 -21.67
C PHE A 560 -5.08 6.33 -22.25
N THR A 561 -5.24 5.02 -22.46
CA THR A 561 -6.43 4.46 -23.12
C THR A 561 -7.72 4.84 -22.38
N LYS A 562 -7.73 4.74 -21.05
CA LYS A 562 -8.89 5.09 -20.21
C LYS A 562 -9.20 6.58 -20.27
N SER A 563 -8.17 7.43 -20.14
CA SER A 563 -8.33 8.89 -20.13
C SER A 563 -8.72 9.43 -21.50
N PHE A 564 -8.11 8.92 -22.57
CA PHE A 564 -8.43 9.28 -23.95
C PHE A 564 -9.86 8.90 -24.30
N LYS A 565 -10.29 7.66 -23.99
CA LYS A 565 -11.68 7.22 -24.17
C LYS A 565 -12.67 8.09 -23.39
N LYS A 566 -12.34 8.47 -22.16
CA LYS A 566 -13.18 9.38 -21.37
C LYS A 566 -13.29 10.74 -22.05
N LYS A 567 -12.16 11.29 -22.51
CA LYS A 567 -12.12 12.61 -23.16
C LYS A 567 -12.89 12.63 -24.48
N LEU A 568 -12.82 11.56 -25.30
CA LEU A 568 -13.63 11.41 -26.50
C LEU A 568 -15.13 11.50 -26.21
N LYS A 569 -15.60 10.88 -25.11
CA LYS A 569 -16.99 11.00 -24.68
C LYS A 569 -17.34 12.41 -24.22
N GLU A 570 -16.44 13.07 -23.48
CA GLU A 570 -16.65 14.44 -23.01
C GLU A 570 -16.78 15.46 -24.15
N ILE A 571 -16.14 15.21 -25.29
CA ILE A 571 -16.19 16.09 -26.48
C ILE A 571 -17.24 15.66 -27.52
N GLY A 572 -18.13 14.73 -27.18
CA GLY A 572 -19.29 14.35 -28.01
C GLY A 572 -19.09 13.17 -28.96
N ILE A 573 -17.94 12.49 -28.92
CA ILE A 573 -17.68 11.27 -29.71
C ILE A 573 -18.13 10.05 -28.88
N THR A 574 -19.45 9.85 -28.81
CA THR A 574 -20.08 8.81 -27.96
C THR A 574 -20.32 7.49 -28.67
N GLU A 575 -20.56 7.53 -29.99
CA GLU A 575 -20.86 6.36 -30.82
C GLU A 575 -19.63 5.44 -31.01
N TYR A 576 -18.44 5.99 -30.86
CA TYR A 576 -17.20 5.23 -30.99
C TYR A 576 -16.60 4.85 -29.63
N ASN A 577 -16.55 3.55 -29.38
CA ASN A 577 -15.92 2.98 -28.20
C ASN A 577 -14.43 2.70 -28.44
N TYR A 578 -13.60 3.74 -28.35
CA TYR A 578 -12.15 3.67 -28.60
C TYR A 578 -11.47 2.46 -27.94
N LYS A 579 -10.80 1.64 -28.76
CA LYS A 579 -9.84 0.64 -28.31
C LYS A 579 -8.48 0.91 -28.95
N SER A 580 -7.43 0.65 -28.17
CA SER A 580 -6.05 0.98 -28.54
C SER A 580 -5.49 0.28 -29.77
N HIS A 581 -6.20 -0.71 -30.32
CA HIS A 581 -5.78 -1.46 -31.51
C HIS A 581 -6.57 -1.08 -32.76
N ASP A 582 -7.68 -0.35 -32.66
CA ASP A 582 -8.60 -0.15 -33.79
C ASP A 582 -7.92 0.61 -34.94
N PHE A 583 -7.17 1.68 -34.63
CA PHE A 583 -6.40 2.42 -35.66
C PHE A 583 -5.28 1.59 -36.29
N ARG A 584 -4.74 0.59 -35.59
CA ARG A 584 -3.78 -0.35 -36.18
C ARG A 584 -4.46 -1.30 -37.17
N HIS A 585 -5.73 -1.68 -36.94
CA HIS A 585 -6.54 -2.40 -37.93
C HIS A 585 -6.76 -1.53 -39.17
N CYS A 586 -7.02 -0.22 -39.01
CA CYS A 586 -7.13 0.70 -40.14
C CYS A 586 -5.84 0.72 -40.99
N VAL A 587 -4.67 0.91 -40.38
CA VAL A 587 -3.38 0.92 -41.09
C VAL A 587 -3.12 -0.41 -41.81
N ALA A 588 -3.41 -1.54 -41.18
CA ALA A 588 -3.25 -2.86 -41.81
C ALA A 588 -4.14 -3.01 -43.05
N THR A 589 -5.40 -2.55 -42.94
CA THR A 589 -6.38 -2.58 -44.03
C THR A 589 -5.98 -1.64 -45.16
N GLU A 590 -5.55 -0.41 -44.86
CA GLU A 590 -5.09 0.58 -45.84
C GLU A 590 -3.88 0.08 -46.64
N LEU A 591 -2.88 -0.52 -45.97
CA LEU A 591 -1.73 -1.13 -46.65
C LEU A 591 -2.15 -2.27 -47.58
N TYR A 592 -3.11 -3.09 -47.14
CA TYR A 592 -3.63 -4.19 -47.96
C TYR A 592 -4.45 -3.70 -49.16
N GLU A 593 -5.27 -2.66 -48.97
CA GLU A 593 -6.00 -1.97 -50.04
C GLU A 593 -5.03 -1.36 -51.06
N ALA A 594 -3.87 -0.87 -50.60
CA ALA A 594 -2.78 -0.38 -51.44
C ALA A 594 -1.92 -1.48 -52.11
N ASN A 595 -2.37 -2.75 -52.09
CA ASN A 595 -1.69 -3.90 -52.70
C ASN A 595 -0.32 -4.25 -52.10
N VAL A 596 -0.06 -3.88 -50.84
CA VAL A 596 1.15 -4.31 -50.14
C VAL A 596 1.03 -5.82 -49.78
N PRO A 597 2.05 -6.65 -50.07
CA PRO A 597 2.02 -8.07 -49.71
C PRO A 597 1.83 -8.30 -48.20
N LEU A 598 1.09 -9.34 -47.81
CA LEU A 598 0.75 -9.61 -46.41
C LEU A 598 1.98 -9.87 -45.54
N GLU A 599 3.06 -10.41 -46.10
CA GLU A 599 4.35 -10.61 -45.47
C GLU A 599 5.00 -9.27 -45.10
N VAL A 600 4.93 -8.30 -46.01
CA VAL A 600 5.43 -6.94 -45.78
C VAL A 600 4.58 -6.24 -44.72
N ILE A 601 3.25 -6.39 -44.75
CA ILE A 601 2.36 -5.85 -43.70
C ILE A 601 2.64 -6.52 -42.35
N ARG A 602 2.88 -7.84 -42.32
CA ARG A 602 3.26 -8.59 -41.11
C ARG A 602 4.54 -8.01 -40.50
N ASP A 603 5.57 -7.79 -41.30
CA ASP A 603 6.85 -7.26 -40.84
C ASP A 603 6.71 -5.78 -40.43
N TYR A 604 5.97 -4.99 -41.21
CA TYR A 604 5.64 -3.58 -40.92
C TYR A 604 4.84 -3.42 -39.64
N LEU A 605 3.96 -4.35 -39.29
CA LEU A 605 3.21 -4.30 -38.03
C LEU A 605 3.99 -4.97 -36.89
N GLY A 606 4.87 -5.92 -37.19
CA GLY A 606 5.58 -6.75 -36.20
C GLY A 606 4.65 -7.80 -35.61
N HIS A 607 4.13 -8.66 -36.48
CA HIS A 607 3.38 -9.87 -36.16
C HIS A 607 4.30 -11.10 -36.32
N ASP A 608 4.25 -12.06 -35.39
CA ASP A 608 5.00 -13.33 -35.49
C ASP A 608 4.62 -14.16 -36.72
N GLU A 609 3.33 -14.17 -37.08
CA GLU A 609 2.77 -15.02 -38.13
C GLU A 609 1.86 -14.21 -39.04
N THR A 610 1.83 -14.57 -40.34
CA THR A 610 1.01 -13.90 -41.36
C THR A 610 -0.50 -14.08 -41.09
N GLU A 611 -0.90 -15.18 -40.44
CA GLU A 611 -2.29 -15.41 -40.00
C GLU A 611 -2.79 -14.33 -39.03
N MET A 612 -1.90 -13.75 -38.21
CA MET A 612 -2.28 -12.62 -37.39
C MET A 612 -2.62 -11.41 -38.26
N THR A 613 -1.82 -11.11 -39.29
CA THR A 613 -2.09 -10.01 -40.23
C THR A 613 -3.41 -10.19 -40.97
N LYS A 614 -3.79 -11.41 -41.34
CA LYS A 614 -5.11 -11.70 -41.95
C LYS A 614 -6.29 -11.30 -41.05
N ARG A 615 -6.12 -11.31 -39.72
CA ARG A 615 -7.13 -10.82 -38.75
C ARG A 615 -7.20 -9.30 -38.66
N TYR A 616 -6.19 -8.58 -39.16
CA TYR A 616 -6.12 -7.11 -39.11
C TYR A 616 -6.60 -6.43 -40.39
N VAL A 617 -6.66 -7.16 -41.50
CA VAL A 617 -7.14 -6.66 -42.78
C VAL A 617 -8.63 -6.90 -42.86
N ASP A 618 -9.41 -5.84 -42.74
CA ASP A 618 -10.85 -5.88 -42.98
C ASP A 618 -11.09 -5.86 -44.50
N ASP A 619 -12.13 -6.55 -44.99
CA ASP A 619 -12.55 -6.50 -46.41
C ASP A 619 -11.82 -7.40 -47.44
N MET A 620 -11.09 -8.44 -47.02
CA MET A 620 -10.45 -9.39 -47.98
C MET A 620 -11.44 -10.00 -48.99
N GLN A 621 -12.66 -10.33 -48.57
CA GLN A 621 -13.69 -10.93 -49.44
C GLN A 621 -14.23 -9.93 -50.47
N SER A 622 -14.55 -8.71 -50.05
CA SER A 622 -14.96 -7.62 -50.96
C SER A 622 -13.88 -7.25 -51.95
N LYS A 623 -12.59 -7.27 -51.56
CA LYS A 623 -11.49 -7.10 -52.51
C LYS A 623 -11.44 -8.26 -53.52
N ALA A 624 -11.58 -9.50 -53.06
CA ALA A 624 -11.68 -10.66 -53.95
C ALA A 624 -12.86 -10.53 -54.92
N ASP A 625 -14.02 -10.08 -54.45
CA ASP A 625 -15.20 -9.83 -55.30
C ASP A 625 -14.94 -8.71 -56.32
N LYS A 626 -14.31 -7.60 -55.91
CA LYS A 626 -13.94 -6.50 -56.82
C LYS A 626 -12.91 -6.92 -57.86
N GLU A 627 -11.89 -7.68 -57.47
CA GLU A 627 -10.91 -8.23 -58.40
C GLU A 627 -11.53 -9.25 -59.35
N ASN A 628 -12.47 -10.06 -58.86
CA ASN A 628 -13.24 -10.99 -59.67
C ASN A 628 -14.12 -10.24 -60.69
N ASP A 629 -14.85 -9.22 -60.26
CA ASP A 629 -15.61 -8.32 -61.13
C ASP A 629 -14.72 -7.64 -62.18
N GLN A 630 -13.52 -7.19 -61.79
CA GLN A 630 -12.57 -6.54 -62.68
C GLN A 630 -11.94 -7.53 -63.68
N TYR A 631 -11.62 -8.75 -63.24
CA TYR A 631 -11.16 -9.84 -64.11
C TYR A 631 -12.22 -10.20 -65.16
N PHE A 632 -13.48 -10.33 -64.77
CA PHE A 632 -14.57 -10.61 -65.72
C PHE A 632 -14.90 -9.41 -66.62
N LYS A 633 -14.76 -8.17 -66.15
CA LYS A 633 -14.87 -6.96 -67.00
C LYS A 633 -13.74 -6.89 -68.04
N ASN A 634 -12.50 -7.18 -67.65
CA ASN A 634 -11.35 -7.18 -68.56
C ASN A 634 -11.40 -8.34 -69.56
N ASN A 635 -11.98 -9.48 -69.18
CA ASN A 635 -12.21 -10.61 -70.09
C ASN A 635 -13.39 -10.42 -71.06
N LYS A 636 -14.29 -9.44 -70.83
CA LYS A 636 -15.30 -9.07 -71.85
C LYS A 636 -14.69 -8.42 -73.09
N LEU A 637 -13.58 -7.68 -72.94
CA LEU A 637 -12.85 -7.10 -74.08
C LEU A 637 -12.17 -8.16 -74.98
N MET A 638 -11.91 -9.37 -74.45
CA MET A 638 -11.40 -10.51 -75.23
C MET A 638 -12.50 -11.29 -75.95
N GLN A 639 -13.78 -11.12 -75.59
CA GLN A 639 -14.90 -11.86 -76.21
C GLN A 639 -15.58 -11.10 -77.37
N GLU A 640 -15.31 -9.81 -77.57
CA GLU A 640 -15.93 -9.04 -78.66
C GLU A 640 -15.19 -9.12 -80.01
N THR A 641 -14.11 -9.90 -80.13
CA THR A 641 -13.39 -10.08 -81.42
C THR A 641 -13.59 -11.44 -82.09
N ASN A 642 -14.47 -12.32 -81.59
CA ASN A 642 -14.74 -13.57 -82.31
C ASN A 642 -16.21 -14.00 -82.29
N HIS A 643 -16.78 -14.00 -83.51
CA HIS A 643 -17.97 -14.74 -83.96
C HIS A 643 -19.32 -14.12 -83.54
N GLY A 644 -20.14 -13.56 -84.43
CA GLY A 644 -20.52 -14.12 -85.72
C GLY A 644 -21.47 -15.30 -85.53
N LYS A 645 -22.78 -15.03 -85.55
CA LYS A 645 -23.90 -15.99 -85.69
C LYS A 645 -23.93 -17.19 -84.72
N ASN A 646 -24.80 -17.16 -83.70
CA ASN A 646 -26.02 -17.99 -83.73
C ASN A 646 -26.88 -17.90 -82.45
N LYS A 647 -28.16 -18.15 -82.71
CA LYS A 647 -29.35 -18.20 -81.86
C LYS A 647 -29.24 -19.06 -80.59
N ASN A 648 -30.03 -18.62 -79.59
CA ASN A 648 -30.88 -19.39 -78.67
C ASN A 648 -30.29 -20.59 -77.91
N LYS A 649 -30.28 -20.45 -76.57
CA LYS A 649 -30.83 -21.32 -75.51
C LYS A 649 -30.03 -20.95 -74.24
N GLY A 650 -30.62 -20.33 -73.22
CA GLY A 650 -31.53 -20.99 -72.29
C GLY A 650 -30.72 -21.85 -71.31
N PHE A 651 -30.60 -21.40 -70.05
CA PHE A 651 -30.40 -22.11 -68.75
C PHE A 651 -29.54 -21.22 -67.81
N ARG A 652 -30.09 -20.58 -66.76
CA ARG A 652 -30.55 -21.05 -65.43
C ARG A 652 -29.40 -21.16 -64.41
N MET A 653 -29.49 -20.30 -63.37
CA MET A 653 -28.96 -20.38 -61.99
C MET A 653 -27.56 -20.97 -61.76
N LEU A 654 -26.68 -20.18 -61.14
CA LEU A 654 -26.57 -20.05 -59.68
C LEU A 654 -25.95 -18.69 -59.33
#